data_AF-A0A6P6AWW7-F1
#
_entry.id   AF-A0A6P6AWW7-F1
#
_cell.length_a   1.000
_cell.length_b   1.000
_cell.length_c   1.000
_cell.angle_alpha   90.00
_cell.angle_beta   90.00
_cell.angle_gamma   90.00
#
_symmetry.space_group_name_H-M   'P 1'
#
loop_
_entity.id
_entity.type
_entity.pdbx_description
1 polymer ?
#
loop_
_entity_poly.entity_id
_entity_poly.type
_entity_poly.pdbx_seq_one_letter_code
_entity_poly.pdbx_strand_id
1 'polypeptide(L)'
;MENKEKKFLTVAPFECAWRKDLKFREAGRGCVAFDAFAHNDVTVVFRENVGSQHYHYKRDSSPHYTVIIGSHRNRRLKIEVDGKTVVDVAGIGLCCSPAFQSYWISIYDGLISIGKGRYPFQNLVFRWLDTNPNCSVRYVGLSSWDKHVGYRNVNVLPLTQNHLLLWKQVDCVEYNGDEELEDEQMGYEKWGLENFLESWELFDMFFIVGEDERPVPAHKVILQASGNFSLSSSDRDVVQLQQVAYPILHALLQYVYAGQTQISETQLSSLWALSLQFEVMPLVKLCEEAMERFKVNKKLFDSGKTVELSYASSQLHSGGTFSSGLPINMQRLQQLRSTGEYSDISICIEGQGFIARAHKVILGLYSVPFAKMFTNGMCESSSTEVCLQDVSPAALKAMLEFMYCGELRIEDTEDFGTLLLQLLLLSDKYGISLLHQECCKMLLECLSEDSVCPILQVVSSIPSCNLIKETCERILAMHFDYCTTASLDFISLDETTFRNIIQHPDLKVTSEERVLDAILMWCMKAEKLCGWGVVSELMINSTSESLFKGRLQPVNDLLPSVRFSLLPYPLLKELENTFLSRQISSFGDLVKEAINYIECRVATHGNDQNVRFQHRRSSYKELQYICDGDSNGVLYFAGTSYGEHAWVNPVLSKRIAITASSPASRHTDPKVLVSRTYQGTCFAGPRMEDRHICAWWMVDIGQDHQLMCNYYTLRQDGSRTYIRCWEFQGSVDGRTWIDLRVHENDQTMCKPGQFASWPVTGPNALLPFRFFRVLLTAPTTDASNPWNFCICYLELYGYFH
;
A
#
# COMPACT_ATOMS: atom_id res chain seq x y z
N MET A 1 33.31 -39.89 4.96
CA MET A 1 33.51 -38.42 4.83
C MET A 1 33.09 -38.05 3.42
N GLU A 2 31.83 -37.67 3.23
CA GLU A 2 31.36 -37.01 2.01
C GLU A 2 30.80 -35.65 2.45
N ASN A 3 31.54 -34.60 2.12
CA ASN A 3 31.16 -33.21 2.31
C ASN A 3 29.96 -32.89 1.41
N LYS A 4 28.77 -32.72 1.98
CA LYS A 4 27.72 -31.90 1.35
C LYS A 4 28.07 -30.43 1.55
N GLU A 5 29.04 -29.95 0.78
CA GLU A 5 29.29 -28.52 0.59
C GLU A 5 28.00 -27.86 0.06
N LYS A 6 27.43 -26.94 0.83
CA LYS A 6 26.49 -25.95 0.28
C LYS A 6 27.27 -25.12 -0.76
N LYS A 7 27.15 -25.47 -2.04
CA LYS A 7 27.80 -24.76 -3.17
C LYS A 7 27.44 -23.27 -3.12
N PHE A 8 28.40 -22.42 -2.75
CA PHE A 8 28.33 -20.98 -2.97
C PHE A 8 29.02 -20.65 -4.31
N LEU A 9 28.51 -19.66 -5.04
CA LEU A 9 29.02 -19.23 -6.34
C LEU A 9 30.14 -18.22 -6.15
N THR A 10 31.36 -18.55 -6.55
CA THR A 10 32.48 -17.59 -6.56
C THR A 10 32.59 -16.96 -7.94
N VAL A 11 32.46 -15.63 -8.03
CA VAL A 11 32.63 -14.84 -9.26
C VAL A 11 34.05 -14.28 -9.29
N ALA A 12 34.75 -14.42 -10.42
CA ALA A 12 36.12 -13.94 -10.57
C ALA A 12 36.22 -12.41 -10.76
N PRO A 13 37.39 -11.79 -10.52
CA PRO A 13 37.62 -10.38 -10.84
C PRO A 13 37.22 -10.06 -12.28
N PHE A 14 36.52 -8.95 -12.47
CA PHE A 14 36.04 -8.44 -13.76
C PHE A 14 35.05 -9.34 -14.53
N GLU A 15 34.55 -10.40 -13.91
CA GLU A 15 33.53 -11.28 -14.49
C GLU A 15 32.13 -10.99 -13.94
N CYS A 16 31.12 -11.36 -14.71
CA CYS A 16 29.72 -11.27 -14.32
C CYS A 16 29.02 -12.61 -14.62
N ALA A 17 28.57 -13.27 -13.56
CA ALA A 17 27.85 -14.53 -13.64
C ALA A 17 26.36 -14.28 -13.87
N TRP A 18 25.86 -14.86 -14.96
CA TRP A 18 24.45 -14.80 -15.32
C TRP A 18 23.79 -16.16 -15.16
N ARG A 19 22.65 -16.15 -14.47
CA ARG A 19 21.84 -17.33 -14.18
C ARG A 19 20.45 -17.11 -14.74
N LYS A 20 19.98 -18.03 -15.60
CA LYS A 20 18.68 -17.91 -16.29
C LYS A 20 17.49 -17.91 -15.32
N ASP A 21 17.68 -18.48 -14.15
CA ASP A 21 16.73 -18.53 -13.03
C ASP A 21 16.64 -17.21 -12.24
N LEU A 22 17.63 -16.32 -12.35
CA LEU A 22 17.61 -15.00 -11.70
C LEU A 22 16.93 -13.96 -12.59
N LYS A 23 15.63 -14.12 -12.77
CA LYS A 23 14.80 -13.32 -13.68
C LYS A 23 13.57 -12.75 -12.97
N PHE A 24 13.35 -11.45 -13.09
CA PHE A 24 12.12 -10.80 -12.64
C PHE A 24 10.93 -11.28 -13.45
N ARG A 25 9.82 -11.53 -12.74
CA ARG A 25 8.55 -11.96 -13.33
C ARG A 25 8.02 -10.88 -14.28
N GLU A 26 8.00 -9.64 -13.79
CA GLU A 26 7.64 -8.41 -14.50
C GLU A 26 8.91 -7.61 -14.85
N ALA A 27 8.93 -6.95 -16.01
CA ALA A 27 10.04 -6.09 -16.38
C ALA A 27 9.96 -4.78 -15.57
N GLY A 28 11.11 -4.25 -15.13
CA GLY A 28 11.20 -3.05 -14.30
C GLY A 28 10.80 -3.24 -12.84
N ARG A 29 10.31 -4.44 -12.45
CA ARG A 29 9.77 -4.72 -11.12
C ARG A 29 10.26 -6.06 -10.58
N GLY A 30 11.15 -6.01 -9.60
CA GLY A 30 11.56 -7.20 -8.86
C GLY A 30 12.53 -6.92 -7.73
N CYS A 31 12.68 -7.89 -6.83
CA CYS A 31 13.67 -7.82 -5.76
C CYS A 31 14.60 -9.03 -5.82
N VAL A 32 15.88 -8.81 -5.53
CA VAL A 32 16.85 -9.88 -5.32
C VAL A 32 17.39 -9.80 -3.89
N ALA A 33 17.34 -10.92 -3.17
CA ALA A 33 17.99 -11.09 -1.87
C ALA A 33 19.12 -12.12 -2.02
N PHE A 34 20.27 -11.86 -1.39
CA PHE A 34 21.46 -12.70 -1.53
C PHE A 34 22.40 -12.55 -0.34
N ASP A 35 23.13 -13.61 -0.04
CA ASP A 35 24.29 -13.54 0.85
C ASP A 35 25.55 -13.31 0.00
N ALA A 36 26.33 -12.27 0.32
CA ALA A 36 27.61 -12.00 -0.31
C ALA A 36 28.77 -12.01 0.69
N PHE A 37 29.89 -12.56 0.25
CA PHE A 37 31.20 -12.51 0.90
C PHE A 37 32.17 -11.83 -0.05
N ALA A 38 32.75 -10.71 0.36
CA ALA A 38 33.72 -9.94 -0.42
C ALA A 38 34.70 -9.22 0.51
N HIS A 39 35.94 -9.06 0.05
CA HIS A 39 36.96 -8.29 0.77
C HIS A 39 36.86 -6.78 0.52
N ASN A 40 36.26 -6.39 -0.62
CA ASN A 40 36.17 -5.00 -1.07
C ASN A 40 34.71 -4.68 -1.40
N ASP A 41 34.31 -4.83 -2.66
CA ASP A 41 33.01 -4.45 -3.20
C ASP A 41 32.21 -5.66 -3.70
N VAL A 42 30.90 -5.55 -3.55
CA VAL A 42 29.90 -6.49 -4.05
C VAL A 42 29.12 -5.77 -5.14
N THR A 43 29.09 -6.35 -6.34
CA THR A 43 28.52 -5.69 -7.51
C THR A 43 27.38 -6.51 -8.09
N VAL A 44 26.20 -5.90 -8.19
CA VAL A 44 25.02 -6.51 -8.78
C VAL A 44 24.55 -5.68 -9.97
N VAL A 45 24.29 -6.34 -11.10
CA VAL A 45 23.95 -5.71 -12.38
C VAL A 45 22.54 -6.10 -12.77
N PHE A 46 21.74 -5.16 -13.25
CA PHE A 46 20.37 -5.37 -13.68
C PHE A 46 20.15 -4.88 -15.12
N ARG A 47 19.57 -5.71 -15.98
CA ARG A 47 19.39 -5.39 -17.41
C ARG A 47 18.26 -6.17 -18.09
N GLU A 48 17.94 -5.80 -19.32
CA GLU A 48 16.84 -6.41 -20.10
C GLU A 48 17.12 -7.85 -20.56
N ASN A 49 18.33 -8.14 -21.01
CA ASN A 49 18.71 -9.43 -21.60
C ASN A 49 19.87 -10.09 -20.87
N VAL A 50 20.02 -11.41 -20.95
CA VAL A 50 21.28 -12.06 -20.55
C VAL A 50 22.35 -11.73 -21.61
N GLY A 51 23.61 -11.81 -21.23
CA GLY A 51 24.77 -11.30 -21.94
C GLY A 51 26.00 -12.02 -21.42
N SER A 52 27.16 -11.70 -21.98
CA SER A 52 28.29 -12.64 -22.03
C SER A 52 28.92 -12.95 -20.66
N GLN A 53 29.10 -14.24 -20.37
CA GLN A 53 29.61 -14.78 -19.09
C GLN A 53 31.07 -14.40 -18.78
N HIS A 54 31.83 -13.85 -19.73
CA HIS A 54 33.24 -13.48 -19.58
C HIS A 54 33.52 -12.00 -19.92
N TYR A 55 32.49 -11.15 -19.89
CA TYR A 55 32.58 -9.77 -20.38
C TYR A 55 32.12 -8.78 -19.31
N HIS A 56 32.95 -7.76 -19.08
CA HIS A 56 32.71 -6.75 -18.06
C HIS A 56 31.54 -5.84 -18.45
N TYR A 57 30.58 -5.62 -17.53
CA TYR A 57 29.34 -4.88 -17.79
C TYR A 57 29.57 -3.45 -18.36
N LYS A 58 30.69 -2.79 -17.99
CA LYS A 58 31.10 -1.48 -18.56
C LYS A 58 31.47 -1.45 -20.05
N ARG A 59 31.60 -2.59 -20.74
CA ARG A 59 31.94 -2.65 -22.18
C ARG A 59 30.73 -2.93 -23.07
N ASP A 60 29.55 -3.06 -22.49
CA ASP A 60 28.29 -3.35 -23.16
C ASP A 60 27.47 -2.05 -23.27
N SER A 61 26.86 -1.80 -24.44
CA SER A 61 26.05 -0.60 -24.70
C SER A 61 24.56 -0.79 -24.36
N SER A 62 24.19 -1.93 -23.77
CA SER A 62 22.82 -2.20 -23.35
C SER A 62 22.43 -1.38 -22.10
N PRO A 63 21.19 -0.86 -22.04
CA PRO A 63 20.69 -0.15 -20.87
C PRO A 63 20.72 -1.01 -19.60
N HIS A 64 21.37 -0.54 -18.54
CA HIS A 64 21.55 -1.31 -17.30
C HIS A 64 21.73 -0.45 -16.05
N TYR A 65 21.34 -1.02 -14.90
CA TYR A 65 21.69 -0.51 -13.58
C TYR A 65 22.82 -1.33 -12.99
N THR A 66 23.80 -0.68 -12.38
CA THR A 66 24.84 -1.34 -11.57
C THR A 66 24.79 -0.79 -10.15
N VAL A 67 24.64 -1.67 -9.18
CA VAL A 67 24.71 -1.35 -7.75
C VAL A 67 26.01 -1.92 -7.19
N ILE A 68 26.85 -1.04 -6.63
CA ILE A 68 28.17 -1.37 -6.07
C ILE A 68 28.14 -1.07 -4.58
N ILE A 69 28.08 -2.13 -3.77
CA ILE A 69 28.09 -2.08 -2.32
C ILE A 69 29.53 -2.18 -1.83
N GLY A 70 29.99 -1.26 -0.98
CA GLY A 70 31.35 -1.30 -0.45
C GLY A 70 32.43 -0.73 -1.37
N SER A 71 32.06 0.21 -2.26
CA SER A 71 33.02 0.95 -3.10
C SER A 71 34.02 1.76 -2.25
N HIS A 72 35.17 2.11 -2.84
CA HIS A 72 36.30 2.82 -2.19
C HIS A 72 36.74 2.19 -0.86
N ARG A 73 37.18 0.92 -0.92
CA ARG A 73 37.61 0.15 0.27
C ARG A 73 36.50 0.08 1.33
N ASN A 74 35.29 -0.24 0.89
CA ASN A 74 34.18 -0.59 1.76
C ASN A 74 33.58 0.57 2.54
N ARG A 75 33.62 1.77 1.96
CA ARG A 75 33.18 3.01 2.64
C ARG A 75 32.02 3.70 1.95
N ARG A 76 31.66 3.28 0.73
CA ARG A 76 30.69 3.97 -0.11
C ARG A 76 29.76 3.00 -0.83
N LEU A 77 28.54 3.47 -1.09
CA LEU A 77 27.60 2.85 -2.00
C LEU A 77 27.60 3.65 -3.31
N LYS A 78 27.65 2.96 -4.45
CA LYS A 78 27.50 3.58 -5.76
C LYS A 78 26.39 2.94 -6.58
N ILE A 79 25.66 3.76 -7.32
CA ILE A 79 24.72 3.31 -8.35
C ILE A 79 25.16 3.95 -9.67
N GLU A 80 25.32 3.13 -10.70
CA GLU A 80 25.63 3.56 -12.06
C GLU A 80 24.45 3.22 -12.99
N VAL A 81 24.06 4.17 -13.84
CA VAL A 81 23.12 3.97 -14.95
C VAL A 81 23.94 4.05 -16.23
N ASP A 82 23.94 2.98 -17.03
CA ASP A 82 24.70 2.90 -18.29
C ASP A 82 26.18 3.28 -18.14
N GLY A 83 26.78 2.87 -17.03
CA GLY A 83 28.18 3.15 -16.67
C GLY A 83 28.46 4.56 -16.14
N LYS A 84 27.46 5.44 -16.07
CA LYS A 84 27.57 6.78 -15.44
C LYS A 84 27.13 6.70 -13.98
N THR A 85 28.00 7.13 -13.06
CA THR A 85 27.66 7.19 -11.63
C THR A 85 26.60 8.26 -11.38
N VAL A 86 25.44 7.84 -10.86
CA VAL A 86 24.32 8.73 -10.48
C VAL A 86 24.20 8.88 -8.97
N VAL A 87 24.71 7.91 -8.21
CA VAL A 87 24.75 7.92 -6.74
C VAL A 87 26.16 7.56 -6.28
N ASP A 88 26.71 8.36 -5.36
CA ASP A 88 27.99 8.08 -4.69
C ASP A 88 28.00 8.61 -3.24
N VAL A 89 27.55 7.77 -2.30
CA VAL A 89 27.30 8.17 -0.91
C VAL A 89 28.20 7.39 0.05
N ALA A 90 28.77 8.09 1.03
CA ALA A 90 29.63 7.52 2.09
C ALA A 90 28.84 7.31 3.40
N GLY A 91 29.32 6.43 4.28
CA GLY A 91 28.75 6.27 5.64
C GLY A 91 27.47 5.45 5.71
N ILE A 92 27.10 4.78 4.62
CA ILE A 92 25.97 3.85 4.54
C ILE A 92 26.45 2.52 5.15
N GLY A 93 25.78 1.99 6.17
CA GLY A 93 26.14 0.80 6.98
C GLY A 93 26.22 -0.56 6.23
N LEU A 94 26.50 -0.52 4.93
CA LEU A 94 26.73 -1.65 4.06
C LEU A 94 28.25 -1.89 3.91
N CYS A 95 28.81 -2.69 4.82
CA CYS A 95 30.24 -3.04 4.83
C CYS A 95 30.44 -4.52 4.49
N CYS A 96 31.12 -4.81 3.40
CA CYS A 96 31.62 -6.14 3.02
C CYS A 96 32.59 -6.70 4.08
N SER A 97 32.24 -7.81 4.72
CA SER A 97 33.06 -8.45 5.73
C SER A 97 33.73 -9.70 5.16
N PRO A 98 34.84 -10.19 5.76
CA PRO A 98 35.34 -11.54 5.51
C PRO A 98 34.37 -12.67 5.97
N ALA A 99 33.14 -12.34 6.39
CA ALA A 99 32.05 -13.28 6.57
C ALA A 99 30.88 -12.95 5.63
N PHE A 100 30.11 -13.98 5.25
CA PHE A 100 28.90 -13.79 4.45
C PHE A 100 27.92 -12.86 5.17
N GLN A 101 27.53 -11.79 4.49
CA GLN A 101 26.46 -10.88 4.92
C GLN A 101 25.32 -10.93 3.93
N SER A 102 24.10 -10.79 4.45
CA SER A 102 22.89 -10.81 3.67
C SER A 102 22.51 -9.41 3.21
N TYR A 103 22.19 -9.27 1.94
CA TYR A 103 21.78 -8.03 1.29
C TYR A 103 20.58 -8.27 0.41
N TRP A 104 19.86 -7.19 0.12
CA TRP A 104 18.81 -7.22 -0.89
C TRP A 104 18.75 -5.90 -1.64
N ILE A 105 18.29 -5.99 -2.89
CA ILE A 105 18.12 -4.86 -3.80
C ILE A 105 16.76 -5.01 -4.48
N SER A 106 15.93 -3.98 -4.43
CA SER A 106 14.65 -3.93 -5.15
C SER A 106 14.67 -2.86 -6.22
N ILE A 107 14.08 -3.16 -7.38
CA ILE A 107 13.82 -2.20 -8.46
C ILE A 107 12.32 -2.18 -8.70
N TYR A 108 11.72 -1.00 -8.64
CA TYR A 108 10.29 -0.79 -8.93
C TYR A 108 10.11 0.50 -9.72
N ASP A 109 9.87 0.38 -11.04
CA ASP A 109 9.62 1.50 -11.96
C ASP A 109 10.63 2.67 -11.79
N GLY A 110 11.91 2.35 -11.60
CA GLY A 110 13.00 3.31 -11.39
C GLY A 110 13.39 3.57 -9.93
N LEU A 111 12.58 3.17 -8.96
CA LEU A 111 12.94 3.24 -7.54
C LEU A 111 13.85 2.06 -7.18
N ILE A 112 15.13 2.33 -6.95
CA ILE A 112 16.11 1.37 -6.45
C ILE A 112 16.24 1.51 -4.93
N SER A 113 15.87 0.47 -4.20
CA SER A 113 16.06 0.39 -2.74
C SER A 113 17.08 -0.70 -2.40
N ILE A 114 17.94 -0.43 -1.42
CA ILE A 114 19.04 -1.31 -1.03
C ILE A 114 19.01 -1.46 0.49
N GLY A 115 19.12 -2.69 0.99
CA GLY A 115 19.17 -2.95 2.42
C GLY A 115 20.03 -4.15 2.81
N LYS A 116 20.14 -4.35 4.13
CA LYS A 116 20.95 -5.41 4.76
C LYS A 116 20.05 -6.40 5.49
N GLY A 117 20.04 -7.65 5.07
CA GLY A 117 19.19 -8.67 5.67
C GLY A 117 18.94 -9.84 4.72
N ARG A 118 18.39 -10.94 5.25
CA ARG A 118 18.08 -12.14 4.46
C ARG A 118 16.80 -11.98 3.64
N TYR A 119 15.91 -11.10 4.09
CA TYR A 119 14.64 -10.85 3.45
C TYR A 119 14.64 -9.45 2.84
N PRO A 120 14.00 -9.25 1.68
CA PRO A 120 13.77 -7.92 1.12
C PRO A 120 13.23 -6.96 2.17
N PHE A 121 13.57 -5.70 2.02
CA PHE A 121 12.99 -4.61 2.81
C PHE A 121 13.45 -4.55 4.29
N GLN A 122 14.26 -5.49 4.77
CA GLN A 122 14.92 -5.44 6.09
C GLN A 122 16.11 -4.46 6.14
N ASN A 123 16.25 -3.68 7.22
CA ASN A 123 17.30 -2.66 7.38
C ASN A 123 17.56 -1.91 6.07
N LEU A 124 16.55 -1.19 5.57
CA LEU A 124 16.70 -0.33 4.41
C LEU A 124 17.83 0.66 4.70
N VAL A 125 18.89 0.62 3.89
CA VAL A 125 20.04 1.52 4.10
C VAL A 125 20.03 2.67 3.09
N PHE A 126 19.44 2.48 1.90
CA PHE A 126 19.44 3.53 0.88
C PHE A 126 18.31 3.40 -0.14
N ARG A 127 17.84 4.55 -0.66
CA ARG A 127 16.87 4.65 -1.75
C ARG A 127 17.28 5.71 -2.76
N TRP A 128 17.03 5.42 -4.03
CA TRP A 128 17.21 6.35 -5.13
C TRP A 128 16.14 6.14 -6.19
N LEU A 129 15.58 7.23 -6.71
CA LEU A 129 14.58 7.21 -7.78
C LEU A 129 15.23 7.72 -9.07
N ASP A 130 15.17 6.91 -10.13
CA ASP A 130 15.53 7.32 -11.47
C ASP A 130 14.44 8.21 -12.07
N THR A 131 14.81 9.40 -12.53
CA THR A 131 13.90 10.32 -13.24
C THR A 131 13.53 9.84 -14.64
N ASN A 132 14.28 8.89 -15.21
CA ASN A 132 13.98 8.26 -16.50
C ASN A 132 14.16 6.72 -16.42
N PRO A 133 13.19 6.00 -15.84
CA PRO A 133 13.35 4.60 -15.45
C PRO A 133 13.54 3.66 -16.63
N ASN A 134 14.51 2.75 -16.51
CA ASN A 134 14.65 1.62 -17.42
C ASN A 134 13.65 0.51 -17.07
N CYS A 135 12.44 0.62 -17.61
CA CYS A 135 11.35 -0.32 -17.37
C CYS A 135 11.55 -1.71 -18.03
N SER A 136 12.58 -1.88 -18.86
CA SER A 136 12.86 -3.15 -19.54
C SER A 136 13.74 -4.10 -18.72
N VAL A 137 14.24 -3.67 -17.57
CA VAL A 137 15.14 -4.46 -16.71
C VAL A 137 14.47 -5.75 -16.23
N ARG A 138 15.13 -6.90 -16.43
CA ARG A 138 14.53 -8.20 -16.12
C ARG A 138 15.47 -9.24 -15.55
N TYR A 139 16.77 -9.18 -15.84
CA TYR A 139 17.74 -10.17 -15.36
C TYR A 139 18.70 -9.57 -14.35
N VAL A 140 19.09 -10.40 -13.38
CA VAL A 140 20.08 -10.06 -12.36
C VAL A 140 21.40 -10.78 -12.67
N GLY A 141 22.48 -10.01 -12.70
CA GLY A 141 23.85 -10.47 -12.88
C GLY A 141 24.64 -10.26 -11.60
N LEU A 142 25.40 -11.27 -11.21
CA LEU A 142 26.27 -11.25 -10.03
C LEU A 142 27.69 -10.99 -10.51
N SER A 143 28.25 -9.83 -10.16
CA SER A 143 29.53 -9.38 -10.69
C SER A 143 30.54 -9.18 -9.58
N SER A 144 31.79 -9.11 -9.98
CA SER A 144 32.92 -8.73 -9.14
C SER A 144 33.77 -7.69 -9.89
N TRP A 145 34.31 -6.70 -9.17
CA TRP A 145 35.18 -5.68 -9.75
C TRP A 145 36.64 -6.14 -9.71
N ASP A 146 37.35 -5.95 -8.59
CA ASP A 146 38.81 -6.18 -8.50
C ASP A 146 39.23 -7.41 -7.70
N LYS A 147 38.29 -8.06 -6.99
CA LYS A 147 38.53 -9.25 -6.16
C LYS A 147 37.37 -10.22 -6.22
N HIS A 148 37.65 -11.51 -5.98
CA HIS A 148 36.63 -12.55 -5.91
C HIS A 148 35.50 -12.20 -4.91
N VAL A 149 34.26 -12.41 -5.37
CA VAL A 149 33.05 -12.29 -4.55
C VAL A 149 32.33 -13.63 -4.52
N GLY A 150 32.03 -14.11 -3.32
CA GLY A 150 31.20 -15.30 -3.11
C GLY A 150 29.74 -14.91 -2.91
N TYR A 151 28.83 -15.52 -3.67
CA TYR A 151 27.39 -15.35 -3.53
C TYR A 151 26.72 -16.68 -3.13
N ARG A 152 25.74 -16.65 -2.23
CA ARG A 152 24.89 -17.81 -1.91
C ARG A 152 23.47 -17.35 -1.57
N ASN A 153 22.53 -18.29 -1.49
CA ASN A 153 21.11 -18.01 -1.16
C ASN A 153 20.50 -16.89 -2.02
N VAL A 154 20.87 -16.83 -3.32
CA VAL A 154 20.40 -15.78 -4.23
C VAL A 154 18.99 -16.11 -4.68
N ASN A 155 18.03 -15.31 -4.20
CA ASN A 155 16.61 -15.48 -4.47
C ASN A 155 16.07 -14.25 -5.17
N VAL A 156 15.41 -14.45 -6.31
CA VAL A 156 14.64 -13.40 -6.99
C VAL A 156 13.18 -13.55 -6.57
N LEU A 157 12.62 -12.47 -6.03
CA LEU A 157 11.30 -12.44 -5.44
C LEU A 157 10.38 -11.56 -6.29
N PRO A 158 9.17 -12.05 -6.65
CA PRO A 158 8.18 -11.23 -7.34
C PRO A 158 7.69 -10.13 -6.40
N LEU A 159 7.62 -8.89 -6.91
CA LEU A 159 6.93 -7.80 -6.23
C LEU A 159 5.48 -7.81 -6.69
N THR A 160 4.59 -8.56 -6.02
CA THR A 160 3.15 -8.26 -6.07
C THR A 160 2.90 -6.95 -5.30
N GLN A 161 1.85 -6.21 -5.67
CA GLN A 161 1.43 -4.98 -4.98
C GLN A 161 1.33 -5.15 -3.45
N ASN A 162 1.15 -6.39 -2.96
CA ASN A 162 1.05 -6.76 -1.55
C ASN A 162 2.41 -6.91 -0.82
N HIS A 163 3.57 -6.79 -1.49
CA HIS A 163 4.90 -6.90 -0.83
C HIS A 163 5.44 -5.57 -0.26
N LEU A 164 4.74 -4.45 -0.46
CA LEU A 164 4.91 -3.24 0.37
C LEU A 164 4.39 -3.46 1.81
N LEU A 165 3.66 -4.55 2.07
CA LEU A 165 2.98 -4.84 3.34
C LEU A 165 3.81 -5.68 4.33
N LEU A 166 5.07 -6.02 4.02
CA LEU A 166 5.99 -6.74 4.93
C LEU A 166 6.86 -5.79 5.78
N TRP A 167 6.46 -4.52 5.89
CA TRP A 167 7.35 -3.45 6.35
C TRP A 167 7.22 -2.98 7.80
N LYS A 168 6.37 -3.60 8.61
CA LYS A 168 6.38 -3.38 10.07
C LYS A 168 6.03 -4.65 10.81
N GLN A 169 7.04 -5.46 11.08
CA GLN A 169 7.12 -6.07 12.40
C GLN A 169 8.49 -5.79 12.98
N VAL A 170 8.43 -5.10 14.12
CA VAL A 170 9.53 -4.83 15.06
C VAL A 170 10.52 -3.76 14.58
N ASP A 171 10.10 -2.50 14.65
CA ASP A 171 10.93 -1.48 15.28
C ASP A 171 10.08 -0.87 16.39
N CYS A 172 10.18 -1.45 17.58
CA CYS A 172 9.75 -0.79 18.80
C CYS A 172 10.62 0.46 18.97
N VAL A 173 9.98 1.61 19.04
CA VAL A 173 10.62 2.88 19.39
C VAL A 173 11.20 2.72 20.80
N GLU A 174 12.53 2.81 20.91
CA GLU A 174 13.21 3.10 22.17
C GLU A 174 12.70 4.46 22.68
N TYR A 175 11.96 4.44 23.79
CA TYR A 175 11.70 5.62 24.58
C TYR A 175 13.02 6.06 25.23
N ASN A 176 13.61 7.15 24.74
CA ASN A 176 14.54 7.94 25.53
C ASN A 176 13.73 8.74 26.55
N GLY A 177 13.56 8.17 27.73
CA GLY A 177 13.07 8.86 28.92
C GLY A 177 13.71 8.18 30.13
N ASP A 178 14.69 8.86 30.73
CA ASP A 178 15.29 8.45 31.99
C ASP A 178 14.19 8.31 33.06
N GLU A 179 13.86 7.07 33.43
CA GLU A 179 13.36 6.71 34.76
C GLU A 179 13.55 5.19 34.93
N GLU A 180 14.44 4.83 35.84
CA GLU A 180 14.79 3.46 36.20
C GLU A 180 13.58 2.70 36.75
N LEU A 181 13.03 1.76 35.97
CA LEU A 181 12.31 0.60 36.50
C LEU A 181 12.77 -0.64 35.72
N GLU A 182 13.47 -1.53 36.42
CA GLU A 182 13.88 -2.85 35.95
C GLU A 182 12.63 -3.70 35.66
N ASP A 183 12.21 -3.78 34.39
CA ASP A 183 11.28 -4.81 33.92
C ASP A 183 12.03 -5.78 32.99
N GLU A 184 11.98 -7.06 33.34
CA GLU A 184 12.58 -8.18 32.61
C GLU A 184 11.95 -8.34 31.20
N GLN A 185 12.44 -7.59 30.22
CA GLN A 185 12.17 -7.85 28.80
C GLN A 185 12.99 -9.06 28.31
N MET A 186 12.49 -10.26 28.60
CA MET A 186 12.95 -11.49 27.95
C MET A 186 12.54 -11.44 26.47
N GLY A 187 13.50 -11.60 25.55
CA GLY A 187 13.28 -11.46 24.10
C GLY A 187 12.21 -12.41 23.54
N TYR A 188 11.09 -11.85 23.10
CA TYR A 188 9.88 -12.55 22.63
C TYR A 188 10.00 -13.27 21.27
N GLU A 189 11.16 -13.24 20.61
CA GLU A 189 11.43 -14.06 19.41
C GLU A 189 11.55 -15.57 19.72
N LYS A 190 11.51 -15.97 21.00
CA LYS A 190 11.65 -17.35 21.49
C LYS A 190 10.42 -17.92 22.20
N TRP A 191 9.26 -17.26 22.14
CA TRP A 191 8.04 -17.80 22.75
C TRP A 191 7.43 -18.91 21.89
N GLY A 192 7.45 -20.15 22.37
CA GLY A 192 6.96 -21.32 21.64
C GLY A 192 6.53 -22.46 22.55
N LEU A 193 6.01 -23.55 21.96
CA LEU A 193 5.52 -24.69 22.73
C LEU A 193 6.62 -25.34 23.58
N GLU A 194 7.88 -25.24 23.16
CA GLU A 194 9.03 -25.72 23.92
C GLU A 194 9.10 -25.16 25.35
N ASN A 195 8.53 -23.98 25.62
CA ASN A 195 8.48 -23.39 26.96
C ASN A 195 7.55 -24.17 27.92
N PHE A 196 6.64 -24.97 27.37
CA PHE A 196 5.73 -25.84 28.13
C PHE A 196 6.28 -27.26 28.32
N LEU A 197 7.46 -27.59 27.77
CA LEU A 197 8.08 -28.91 27.93
C LEU A 197 8.48 -29.15 29.39
N GLU A 198 7.88 -30.18 30.01
CA GLU A 198 8.08 -30.51 31.43
C GLU A 198 7.80 -29.33 32.39
N SER A 199 7.01 -28.35 31.95
CA SER A 199 6.57 -27.24 32.79
C SER A 199 5.42 -27.66 33.70
N TRP A 200 5.46 -27.18 34.95
CA TRP A 200 4.35 -27.28 35.89
C TRP A 200 3.32 -26.16 35.72
N GLU A 201 3.54 -25.24 34.78
CA GLU A 201 2.54 -24.23 34.44
C GLU A 201 1.51 -24.83 33.49
N LEU A 202 0.23 -24.64 33.81
CA LEU A 202 -0.92 -25.09 32.99
C LEU A 202 -1.00 -26.61 32.75
N PHE A 203 -0.25 -27.42 33.49
CA PHE A 203 -0.31 -28.89 33.38
C PHE A 203 -1.69 -29.42 33.81
N ASP A 204 -2.19 -30.41 33.07
CA ASP A 204 -3.45 -31.13 33.33
C ASP A 204 -3.21 -32.65 33.47
N MET A 205 -1.97 -33.11 33.32
CA MET A 205 -1.54 -34.48 33.58
C MET A 205 -0.04 -34.60 33.86
N PHE A 206 0.40 -35.76 34.35
CA PHE A 206 1.82 -36.09 34.46
C PHE A 206 2.08 -37.59 34.31
N PHE A 207 3.28 -37.92 33.85
CA PHE A 207 3.79 -39.29 33.79
C PHE A 207 4.57 -39.61 35.06
N ILE A 208 4.51 -40.86 35.51
CA ILE A 208 5.42 -41.42 36.53
C ILE A 208 6.34 -42.41 35.81
N VAL A 209 7.65 -42.11 35.78
CA VAL A 209 8.61 -42.81 34.90
C VAL A 209 9.73 -43.47 35.70
N GLY A 210 10.07 -44.69 35.29
CA GLY A 210 11.18 -45.47 35.84
C GLY A 210 10.91 -46.05 37.23
N GLU A 211 11.89 -46.79 37.75
CA GLU A 211 11.84 -47.36 39.11
C GLU A 211 11.90 -46.29 40.20
N ASP A 212 12.45 -45.11 39.88
CA ASP A 212 12.57 -43.96 40.78
C ASP A 212 11.27 -43.13 40.90
N GLU A 213 10.17 -43.58 40.28
CA GLU A 213 8.85 -42.92 40.28
C GLU A 213 8.89 -41.41 39.96
N ARG A 214 9.70 -41.00 38.98
CA ARG A 214 9.89 -39.59 38.66
C ARG A 214 8.64 -38.98 38.01
N PRO A 215 8.05 -37.90 38.56
CA PRO A 215 6.94 -37.21 37.93
C PRO A 215 7.42 -36.29 36.80
N VAL A 216 6.74 -36.33 35.65
CA VAL A 216 7.02 -35.50 34.47
C VAL A 216 5.71 -34.87 33.96
N PRO A 217 5.50 -33.56 34.10
CA PRO A 217 4.24 -32.91 33.73
C PRO A 217 4.08 -32.79 32.21
N ALA A 218 2.82 -32.79 31.76
CA ALA A 218 2.46 -32.65 30.35
C ALA A 218 1.03 -32.08 30.18
N HIS A 219 0.67 -31.83 28.93
CA HIS A 219 -0.59 -31.21 28.53
C HIS A 219 -1.41 -32.17 27.64
N LYS A 220 -2.61 -32.57 28.08
CA LYS A 220 -3.46 -33.57 27.40
C LYS A 220 -3.78 -33.16 25.97
N VAL A 221 -4.17 -31.90 25.76
CA VAL A 221 -4.54 -31.38 24.42
C VAL A 221 -3.38 -31.47 23.44
N ILE A 222 -2.14 -31.21 23.88
CA ILE A 222 -0.93 -31.27 23.05
C ILE A 222 -0.56 -32.72 22.70
N LEU A 223 -0.64 -33.61 23.70
CA LEU A 223 -0.36 -35.03 23.51
C LEU A 223 -1.39 -35.69 22.59
N GLN A 224 -2.68 -35.44 22.81
CA GLN A 224 -3.74 -36.02 21.97
C GLN A 224 -3.76 -35.47 20.54
N ALA A 225 -3.26 -34.24 20.34
CA ALA A 225 -3.06 -33.69 19.02
C ALA A 225 -1.84 -34.29 18.29
N SER A 226 -0.87 -34.89 18.98
CA SER A 226 0.35 -35.46 18.39
C SER A 226 0.35 -36.99 18.27
N GLY A 227 -0.37 -37.68 19.16
CA GLY A 227 -0.45 -39.14 19.21
C GLY A 227 -1.78 -39.61 19.81
N ASN A 228 -1.86 -40.90 20.11
CA ASN A 228 -3.00 -41.52 20.79
C ASN A 228 -2.57 -41.86 22.23
N PHE A 229 -2.91 -41.00 23.18
CA PHE A 229 -2.63 -41.21 24.59
C PHE A 229 -3.91 -41.67 25.26
N SER A 230 -3.85 -42.73 26.08
CA SER A 230 -5.01 -43.22 26.84
C SER A 230 -5.30 -42.28 28.02
N LEU A 231 -5.95 -41.16 27.74
CA LEU A 231 -6.26 -40.10 28.70
C LEU A 231 -7.74 -40.19 29.13
N SER A 232 -8.01 -39.82 30.37
CA SER A 232 -9.37 -39.73 30.92
C SER A 232 -9.82 -38.28 31.02
N SER A 233 -11.13 -38.05 31.17
CA SER A 233 -11.68 -36.70 31.33
C SER A 233 -11.48 -36.12 32.74
N SER A 234 -10.70 -36.78 33.62
CA SER A 234 -10.49 -36.33 35.00
C SER A 234 -9.49 -35.17 35.11
N ASP A 235 -9.60 -34.34 36.15
CA ASP A 235 -8.85 -33.08 36.29
C ASP A 235 -7.32 -33.27 36.45
N ARG A 236 -6.86 -34.48 36.80
CA ARG A 236 -5.43 -34.83 36.88
C ARG A 236 -5.21 -36.31 36.53
N ASP A 237 -4.81 -36.57 35.29
CA ASP A 237 -4.46 -37.94 34.89
C ASP A 237 -3.02 -38.27 35.25
N VAL A 238 -2.82 -39.48 35.74
CA VAL A 238 -1.51 -40.05 36.07
C VAL A 238 -1.27 -41.26 35.18
N VAL A 239 -0.25 -41.18 34.31
CA VAL A 239 0.14 -42.29 33.43
C VAL A 239 1.41 -42.95 33.97
N GLN A 240 1.32 -44.23 34.34
CA GLN A 240 2.46 -44.96 34.88
C GLN A 240 3.26 -45.67 33.79
N LEU A 241 4.56 -45.37 33.71
CA LEU A 241 5.53 -45.94 32.77
C LEU A 241 6.75 -46.49 33.52
N GLN A 242 6.52 -47.51 34.37
CA GLN A 242 7.57 -48.09 35.23
C GLN A 242 8.72 -48.74 34.44
N GLN A 243 8.47 -49.22 33.22
CA GLN A 243 9.47 -49.89 32.38
C GLN A 243 10.22 -48.95 31.43
N VAL A 244 9.90 -47.66 31.43
CA VAL A 244 10.50 -46.65 30.54
C VAL A 244 11.47 -45.81 31.33
N ALA A 245 12.68 -45.59 30.81
CA ALA A 245 13.65 -44.69 31.43
C ALA A 245 13.34 -43.22 31.10
N TYR A 246 13.60 -42.30 32.04
CA TYR A 246 13.36 -40.87 31.85
C TYR A 246 13.90 -40.29 30.53
N PRO A 247 15.15 -40.57 30.09
CA PRO A 247 15.66 -40.02 28.83
C PRO A 247 14.82 -40.38 27.60
N ILE A 248 14.11 -41.51 27.63
CA ILE A 248 13.27 -41.97 26.52
C ILE A 248 11.96 -41.16 26.49
N LEU A 249 11.32 -40.97 27.65
CA LEU A 249 10.12 -40.11 27.72
C LEU A 249 10.48 -38.65 27.38
N HIS A 250 11.57 -38.13 27.94
CA HIS A 250 12.05 -36.78 27.64
C HIS A 250 12.25 -36.60 26.14
N ALA A 251 12.87 -37.56 25.46
CA ALA A 251 13.06 -37.48 24.01
C ALA A 251 11.74 -37.47 23.22
N LEU A 252 10.76 -38.28 23.64
CA LEU A 252 9.41 -38.27 23.05
C LEU A 252 8.73 -36.91 23.24
N LEU A 253 8.71 -36.39 24.47
CA LEU A 253 8.07 -35.10 24.78
C LEU A 253 8.81 -33.94 24.11
N GLN A 254 10.13 -33.94 24.10
CA GLN A 254 10.93 -32.94 23.42
C GLN A 254 10.61 -32.91 21.92
N TYR A 255 10.45 -34.07 21.28
CA TYR A 255 10.01 -34.14 19.89
C TYR A 255 8.60 -33.57 19.69
N VAL A 256 7.66 -33.83 20.60
CA VAL A 256 6.28 -33.30 20.53
C VAL A 256 6.25 -31.77 20.70
N TYR A 257 6.99 -31.23 21.67
CA TYR A 257 6.94 -29.81 22.06
C TYR A 257 7.89 -28.91 21.25
N ALA A 258 9.04 -29.45 20.80
CA ALA A 258 10.07 -28.69 20.08
C ALA A 258 10.27 -29.16 18.61
N GLY A 259 9.61 -30.24 18.17
CA GLY A 259 9.73 -30.77 16.80
C GLY A 259 11.06 -31.47 16.51
N GLN A 260 11.95 -31.54 17.51
CA GLN A 260 13.26 -32.16 17.41
C GLN A 260 13.64 -32.82 18.74
N THR A 261 14.43 -33.89 18.67
CA THR A 261 15.00 -34.54 19.85
C THR A 261 16.36 -35.16 19.55
N GLN A 262 17.16 -35.36 20.60
CA GLN A 262 18.44 -36.05 20.54
C GLN A 262 18.43 -37.23 21.51
N ILE A 263 18.76 -38.42 21.00
CA ILE A 263 18.81 -39.64 21.82
C ILE A 263 20.03 -40.50 21.48
N SER A 264 20.55 -41.27 22.44
CA SER A 264 21.63 -42.22 22.16
C SER A 264 21.18 -43.35 21.23
N GLU A 265 22.09 -43.83 20.37
CA GLU A 265 21.81 -44.97 19.46
C GLU A 265 21.29 -46.21 20.22
N THR A 266 21.80 -46.47 21.43
CA THR A 266 21.41 -47.62 22.25
C THR A 266 19.97 -47.53 22.75
N GLN A 267 19.40 -46.33 22.84
CA GLN A 267 18.03 -46.08 23.33
C GLN A 267 17.03 -45.85 22.18
N LEU A 268 17.48 -45.82 20.93
CA LEU A 268 16.65 -45.54 19.76
C LEU A 268 15.52 -46.58 19.56
N SER A 269 15.79 -47.86 19.85
CA SER A 269 14.78 -48.92 19.81
C SER A 269 13.70 -48.74 20.89
N SER A 270 14.10 -48.29 22.07
CA SER A 270 13.16 -48.01 23.16
C SER A 270 12.31 -46.77 22.88
N LEU A 271 12.89 -45.73 22.25
CA LEU A 271 12.13 -44.57 21.77
C LEU A 271 11.14 -44.96 20.66
N TRP A 272 11.54 -45.81 19.72
CA TRP A 272 10.65 -46.33 18.69
C TRP A 272 9.47 -47.10 19.32
N ALA A 273 9.73 -47.99 20.29
CA ALA A 273 8.69 -48.76 20.97
C ALA A 273 7.69 -47.86 21.70
N LEU A 274 8.18 -46.84 22.42
CA LEU A 274 7.34 -45.87 23.12
C LEU A 274 6.53 -45.00 22.14
N SER A 275 7.18 -44.55 21.06
CA SER A 275 6.52 -43.75 20.02
C SER A 275 5.43 -44.54 19.30
N LEU A 276 5.63 -45.85 19.10
CA LEU A 276 4.65 -46.75 18.52
C LEU A 276 3.48 -47.00 19.48
N GLN A 277 3.77 -47.18 20.78
CA GLN A 277 2.75 -47.34 21.82
C GLN A 277 1.77 -46.17 21.85
N PHE A 278 2.26 -44.94 21.71
CA PHE A 278 1.45 -43.72 21.68
C PHE A 278 1.10 -43.25 20.26
N GLU A 279 1.33 -44.07 19.24
CA GLU A 279 1.00 -43.77 17.84
C GLU A 279 1.55 -42.42 17.31
N VAL A 280 2.73 -41.97 17.78
CA VAL A 280 3.42 -40.77 17.26
C VAL A 280 4.14 -41.14 15.96
N MET A 281 3.36 -41.44 14.93
CA MET A 281 3.80 -42.04 13.67
C MET A 281 4.94 -41.29 12.93
N PRO A 282 5.00 -39.94 12.92
CA PRO A 282 6.15 -39.24 12.35
C PRO A 282 7.48 -39.61 13.03
N LEU A 283 7.48 -39.74 14.36
CA LEU A 283 8.68 -40.11 15.12
C LEU A 283 9.04 -41.59 14.91
N VAL A 284 8.03 -42.46 14.82
CA VAL A 284 8.23 -43.89 14.49
C VAL A 284 9.00 -44.03 13.18
N LYS A 285 8.57 -43.34 12.12
CA LYS A 285 9.25 -43.34 10.81
C LYS A 285 10.68 -42.81 10.89
N LEU A 286 10.90 -41.70 11.61
CA LEU A 286 12.24 -41.14 11.79
C LEU A 286 13.18 -42.10 12.54
N CYS A 287 12.67 -42.80 13.55
CA CYS A 287 13.43 -43.82 14.26
C CYS A 287 13.76 -45.02 13.35
N GLU A 288 12.82 -45.48 12.52
CA GLU A 288 13.05 -46.55 11.54
C GLU A 288 14.12 -46.17 10.51
N GLU A 289 14.02 -44.98 9.92
CA GLU A 289 15.01 -44.47 8.98
C GLU A 289 16.39 -44.35 9.63
N ALA A 290 16.46 -43.86 10.87
CA ALA A 290 17.71 -43.78 11.61
C ALA A 290 18.30 -45.18 11.86
N MET A 291 17.50 -46.13 12.34
CA MET A 291 17.91 -47.52 12.57
C MET A 291 18.42 -48.19 11.29
N GLU A 292 17.77 -47.99 10.14
CA GLU A 292 18.22 -48.52 8.84
C GLU A 292 19.55 -47.90 8.39
N ARG A 293 19.76 -46.58 8.58
CA ARG A 293 21.04 -45.92 8.28
C ARG A 293 22.20 -46.51 9.08
N PHE A 294 21.96 -46.93 10.33
CA PHE A 294 22.96 -47.60 11.18
C PHE A 294 23.22 -49.04 10.72
N LYS A 295 22.20 -49.78 10.26
CA LYS A 295 22.38 -51.13 9.70
C LYS A 295 23.29 -51.14 8.46
N VAL A 296 23.18 -50.13 7.60
CA VAL A 296 23.96 -50.02 6.34
C VAL A 296 25.41 -49.58 6.58
N ASN A 297 25.70 -48.81 7.63
CA ASN A 297 27.02 -48.21 7.90
C ASN A 297 27.83 -48.89 9.02
N LYS A 298 27.66 -50.21 9.22
CA LYS A 298 28.26 -50.99 10.32
C LYS A 298 29.80 -50.98 10.44
N LYS A 299 30.55 -50.41 9.49
CA LYS A 299 32.03 -50.45 9.44
C LYS A 299 32.75 -49.16 9.83
N LEU A 300 32.06 -48.09 10.22
CA LEU A 300 32.67 -46.75 10.37
C LEU A 300 32.44 -46.03 11.72
N PHE A 301 31.79 -46.66 12.71
CA PHE A 301 31.38 -45.92 13.91
C PHE A 301 31.61 -46.69 15.23
N ASP A 302 32.32 -46.04 16.16
CA ASP A 302 32.44 -46.41 17.57
C ASP A 302 31.10 -46.21 18.30
N SER A 303 30.77 -47.14 19.20
CA SER A 303 29.54 -47.17 20.00
C SER A 303 29.42 -45.95 20.91
N GLY A 304 28.36 -45.14 20.72
CA GLY A 304 28.01 -44.03 21.64
C GLY A 304 27.56 -42.72 21.01
N LYS A 305 27.24 -42.67 19.71
CA LYS A 305 26.77 -41.42 19.08
C LYS A 305 25.32 -41.08 19.44
N THR A 306 25.07 -39.79 19.63
CA THR A 306 23.73 -39.20 19.70
C THR A 306 23.13 -39.08 18.31
N VAL A 307 21.86 -39.44 18.19
CA VAL A 307 21.04 -39.36 16.98
C VAL A 307 20.13 -38.17 17.12
N GLU A 308 20.22 -37.22 16.19
CA GLU A 308 19.30 -36.09 16.09
C GLU A 308 18.15 -36.44 15.16
N LEU A 309 16.93 -36.37 15.70
CA LEU A 309 15.68 -36.63 14.99
C LEU A 309 14.91 -35.32 14.93
N SER A 310 14.61 -34.85 13.72
CA SER A 310 13.88 -33.59 13.52
C SER A 310 12.73 -33.80 12.55
N TYR A 311 11.59 -33.18 12.84
CA TYR A 311 10.42 -33.23 11.98
C TYR A 311 10.68 -32.42 10.69
N ALA A 312 10.58 -33.09 9.53
CA ALA A 312 10.75 -32.46 8.23
C ALA A 312 9.40 -31.96 7.69
N SER A 313 9.12 -30.66 7.81
CA SER A 313 7.92 -30.07 7.19
C SER A 313 8.05 -30.11 5.67
N SER A 314 7.20 -30.91 5.01
CA SER A 314 7.20 -31.08 3.55
C SER A 314 6.26 -30.11 2.82
N GLN A 315 5.63 -29.17 3.53
CA GLN A 315 4.66 -28.25 2.96
C GLN A 315 5.26 -26.86 2.73
N LEU A 316 5.37 -26.53 1.44
CA LEU A 316 5.68 -25.20 0.94
C LEU A 316 4.40 -24.35 1.01
N HIS A 317 4.00 -23.94 2.23
CA HIS A 317 2.93 -22.97 2.43
C HIS A 317 3.44 -21.75 3.21
N SER A 318 3.00 -20.60 2.75
CA SER A 318 3.37 -19.25 3.12
C SER A 318 2.89 -18.89 4.54
N GLY A 319 3.74 -18.29 5.36
CA GLY A 319 3.34 -17.63 6.62
C GLY A 319 3.66 -18.46 7.89
N GLY A 320 4.32 -17.84 8.86
CA GLY A 320 4.80 -18.48 10.10
C GLY A 320 3.68 -18.80 11.09
N THR A 321 2.86 -19.80 10.79
CA THR A 321 1.93 -20.38 11.76
C THR A 321 2.67 -21.26 12.76
N PHE A 322 2.24 -21.24 14.03
CA PHE A 322 2.73 -22.05 15.15
C PHE A 322 3.01 -23.54 14.85
N SER A 323 2.33 -24.14 13.87
CA SER A 323 2.47 -25.54 13.48
C SER A 323 3.57 -25.83 12.46
N SER A 324 4.19 -24.81 11.84
CA SER A 324 5.21 -25.00 10.81
C SER A 324 6.53 -25.48 11.44
N GLY A 325 6.61 -26.77 11.78
CA GLY A 325 7.79 -27.39 12.40
C GLY A 325 7.50 -28.35 13.54
N LEU A 326 6.24 -28.50 13.99
CA LEU A 326 5.86 -29.40 15.09
C LEU A 326 5.02 -30.59 14.60
N PRO A 327 5.09 -31.76 15.25
CA PRO A 327 4.32 -32.95 14.90
C PRO A 327 2.88 -32.92 15.45
N ILE A 328 2.20 -31.77 15.33
CA ILE A 328 0.84 -31.58 15.85
C ILE A 328 -0.18 -31.67 14.71
N ASN A 329 -1.19 -32.51 14.86
CA ASN A 329 -2.27 -32.64 13.90
C ASN A 329 -3.37 -31.59 14.15
N MET A 330 -3.44 -30.59 13.26
CA MET A 330 -4.40 -29.49 13.35
C MET A 330 -5.87 -29.96 13.32
N GLN A 331 -6.19 -31.02 12.58
CA GLN A 331 -7.56 -31.54 12.51
C GLN A 331 -8.00 -32.14 13.84
N ARG A 332 -7.09 -32.85 14.54
CA ARG A 332 -7.34 -33.35 15.90
C ARG A 332 -7.53 -32.19 16.88
N LEU A 333 -6.68 -31.17 16.80
CA LEU A 333 -6.77 -29.99 17.67
C LEU A 333 -8.12 -29.25 17.50
N GLN A 334 -8.59 -29.10 16.25
CA GLN A 334 -9.92 -28.57 15.94
C GLN A 334 -11.07 -29.45 16.47
N GLN A 335 -10.93 -30.77 16.43
CA GLN A 335 -11.91 -31.71 16.98
C GLN A 335 -12.00 -31.60 18.50
N LEU A 336 -10.87 -31.53 19.21
CA LEU A 336 -10.82 -31.35 20.67
C LEU A 336 -11.51 -30.06 21.10
N ARG A 337 -11.29 -28.97 20.37
CA ARG A 337 -12.02 -27.72 20.58
C ARG A 337 -13.53 -27.86 20.39
N SER A 338 -13.95 -28.51 19.30
CA SER A 338 -15.37 -28.62 18.93
C SER A 338 -16.16 -29.50 19.90
N THR A 339 -15.51 -30.55 20.41
CA THR A 339 -16.09 -31.47 21.41
C THR A 339 -15.99 -30.92 22.83
N GLY A 340 -15.02 -30.04 23.11
CA GLY A 340 -14.69 -29.56 24.45
C GLY A 340 -13.96 -30.60 25.30
N GLU A 341 -13.44 -31.66 24.69
CA GLU A 341 -12.64 -32.66 25.40
C GLU A 341 -11.37 -32.01 25.97
N TYR A 342 -11.10 -32.25 27.26
CA TYR A 342 -9.97 -31.68 28.01
C TYR A 342 -9.98 -30.16 28.19
N SER A 343 -11.10 -29.47 27.93
CA SER A 343 -11.20 -28.04 28.20
C SER A 343 -11.11 -27.76 29.70
N ASP A 344 -10.19 -26.88 30.10
CA ASP A 344 -9.91 -26.47 31.47
C ASP A 344 -10.34 -25.02 31.74
N ILE A 345 -10.93 -24.34 30.74
CA ILE A 345 -11.47 -22.99 30.86
C ILE A 345 -12.69 -22.76 29.95
N SER A 346 -13.68 -21.99 30.45
CA SER A 346 -14.80 -21.47 29.68
C SER A 346 -14.73 -19.95 29.57
N ILE A 347 -14.78 -19.42 28.34
CA ILE A 347 -14.79 -17.98 28.06
C ILE A 347 -16.24 -17.57 27.78
N CYS A 348 -16.75 -16.64 28.59
CA CYS A 348 -18.11 -16.13 28.50
C CYS A 348 -18.09 -14.67 28.03
N ILE A 349 -19.12 -14.23 27.30
CA ILE A 349 -19.32 -12.81 26.98
C ILE A 349 -20.43 -12.25 27.87
N GLU A 350 -20.12 -11.17 28.60
CA GLU A 350 -21.07 -10.58 29.54
C GLU A 350 -22.35 -10.13 28.83
N GLY A 351 -23.51 -10.52 29.38
CA GLY A 351 -24.83 -10.12 28.87
C GLY A 351 -25.28 -10.76 27.55
N GLN A 352 -24.47 -11.61 26.91
CA GLN A 352 -24.79 -12.22 25.60
C GLN A 352 -25.03 -13.73 25.64
N GLY A 353 -24.79 -14.40 26.77
CA GLY A 353 -25.03 -15.84 26.94
C GLY A 353 -24.14 -16.75 26.09
N PHE A 354 -23.14 -16.19 25.42
CA PHE A 354 -22.15 -16.93 24.64
C PHE A 354 -21.12 -17.57 25.57
N ILE A 355 -20.87 -18.87 25.41
CA ILE A 355 -19.89 -19.64 26.19
C ILE A 355 -19.04 -20.46 25.22
N ALA A 356 -17.72 -20.27 25.26
CA ALA A 356 -16.75 -21.01 24.47
C ALA A 356 -15.79 -21.77 25.39
N ARG A 357 -15.73 -23.11 25.24
CA ARG A 357 -14.75 -23.95 25.91
C ARG A 357 -13.40 -23.85 25.21
N ALA A 358 -12.32 -23.77 25.99
CA ALA A 358 -10.96 -23.67 25.49
C ALA A 358 -9.96 -24.37 26.42
N HIS A 359 -8.68 -24.34 26.03
CA HIS A 359 -7.56 -24.95 26.74
C HIS A 359 -6.58 -23.86 27.14
N LYS A 360 -6.25 -23.71 28.42
CA LYS A 360 -5.37 -22.66 28.95
C LYS A 360 -4.00 -22.67 28.27
N VAL A 361 -3.43 -23.86 28.03
CA VAL A 361 -2.14 -24.00 27.33
C VAL A 361 -2.16 -23.43 25.91
N ILE A 362 -3.26 -23.59 25.17
CA ILE A 362 -3.40 -23.05 23.81
C ILE A 362 -3.57 -21.52 23.87
N LEU A 363 -4.37 -21.01 24.79
CA LEU A 363 -4.55 -19.57 24.96
C LEU A 363 -3.24 -18.89 25.41
N GLY A 364 -2.55 -19.45 26.40
CA GLY A 364 -1.30 -18.92 26.94
C GLY A 364 -0.13 -19.00 25.95
N LEU A 365 -0.14 -19.98 25.07
CA LEU A 365 0.80 -20.06 23.96
C LEU A 365 0.68 -18.87 23.00
N TYR A 366 -0.54 -18.47 22.64
CA TYR A 366 -0.79 -17.40 21.68
C TYR A 366 -0.87 -16.00 22.32
N SER A 367 -1.01 -15.91 23.64
CA SER A 367 -1.25 -14.67 24.35
C SER A 367 -0.60 -14.68 25.72
N VAL A 368 0.41 -13.83 25.90
CA VAL A 368 1.04 -13.58 27.18
C VAL A 368 0.03 -13.06 28.23
N PRO A 369 -0.91 -12.16 27.90
CA PRO A 369 -2.00 -11.80 28.80
C PRO A 369 -2.79 -13.01 29.33
N PHE A 370 -3.16 -13.95 28.46
CA PHE A 370 -3.83 -15.18 28.91
C PHE A 370 -2.91 -16.08 29.75
N ALA A 371 -1.65 -16.25 29.36
CA ALA A 371 -0.68 -17.01 30.15
C ALA A 371 -0.58 -16.45 31.59
N LYS A 372 -0.35 -15.13 31.71
CA LYS A 372 -0.26 -14.44 33.01
C LYS A 372 -1.57 -14.53 33.79
N MET A 373 -2.73 -14.40 33.14
CA MET A 373 -4.05 -14.54 33.79
C MET A 373 -4.19 -15.90 34.48
N PHE A 374 -3.60 -16.95 33.92
CA PHE A 374 -3.70 -18.31 34.45
C PHE A 374 -2.57 -18.70 35.41
N THR A 375 -1.43 -17.99 35.41
CA THR A 375 -0.24 -18.36 36.22
C THR A 375 0.14 -17.37 37.32
N ASN A 376 -0.47 -16.18 37.40
CA ASN A 376 -0.08 -15.12 38.35
C ASN A 376 -0.55 -15.31 39.81
N GLY A 377 -1.30 -16.38 40.12
CA GLY A 377 -1.75 -16.69 41.48
C GLY A 377 -2.93 -15.84 41.98
N MET A 378 -3.62 -15.11 41.10
CA MET A 378 -4.84 -14.37 41.42
C MET A 378 -6.09 -15.27 41.38
N CYS A 379 -7.28 -14.72 41.69
CA CYS A 379 -8.54 -15.49 41.71
C CYS A 379 -8.84 -16.15 40.35
N GLU A 380 -8.45 -15.48 39.27
CA GLU A 380 -8.55 -15.93 37.88
C GLU A 380 -7.70 -17.17 37.61
N SER A 381 -6.57 -17.35 38.30
CA SER A 381 -5.71 -18.54 38.14
C SER A 381 -6.41 -19.81 38.63
N SER A 382 -7.28 -19.70 39.64
CA SER A 382 -8.12 -20.78 40.16
C SER A 382 -9.51 -20.89 39.50
N SER A 383 -9.87 -19.93 38.65
CA SER A 383 -11.17 -19.91 37.99
C SER A 383 -11.19 -20.87 36.80
N THR A 384 -12.34 -21.51 36.61
CA THR A 384 -12.69 -22.29 35.41
C THR A 384 -13.47 -21.46 34.39
N GLU A 385 -13.79 -20.20 34.70
CA GLU A 385 -14.55 -19.29 33.86
C GLU A 385 -13.89 -17.90 33.77
N VAL A 386 -13.86 -17.32 32.56
CA VAL A 386 -13.40 -15.95 32.28
C VAL A 386 -14.50 -15.21 31.54
N CYS A 387 -14.92 -14.06 32.07
CA CYS A 387 -15.94 -13.21 31.45
C CYS A 387 -15.29 -12.04 30.71
N LEU A 388 -15.61 -11.87 29.43
CA LEU A 388 -15.11 -10.78 28.59
C LEU A 388 -16.20 -9.72 28.38
N GLN A 389 -15.79 -8.45 28.46
CA GLN A 389 -16.64 -7.28 28.24
C GLN A 389 -16.38 -6.66 26.86
N ASP A 390 -17.45 -6.16 26.24
CA ASP A 390 -17.44 -5.43 24.96
C ASP A 390 -16.78 -6.19 23.79
N VAL A 391 -16.99 -7.51 23.75
CA VAL A 391 -16.46 -8.38 22.69
C VAL A 391 -17.58 -8.92 21.79
N SER A 392 -17.38 -8.84 20.48
CA SER A 392 -18.25 -9.48 19.49
C SER A 392 -18.10 -11.01 19.53
N PRO A 393 -19.19 -11.79 19.64
CA PRO A 393 -19.13 -13.26 19.61
C PRO A 393 -18.48 -13.81 18.34
N ALA A 394 -18.74 -13.17 17.20
CA ALA A 394 -18.15 -13.56 15.93
C ALA A 394 -16.62 -13.36 15.94
N ALA A 395 -16.17 -12.22 16.45
CA ALA A 395 -14.74 -11.91 16.56
C ALA A 395 -14.04 -12.84 17.58
N LEU A 396 -14.65 -13.11 18.73
CA LEU A 396 -14.11 -14.07 19.70
C LEU A 396 -14.02 -15.47 19.11
N LYS A 397 -15.07 -15.92 18.41
CA LYS A 397 -15.10 -17.22 17.74
C LYS A 397 -13.95 -17.34 16.73
N ALA A 398 -13.79 -16.36 15.85
CA ALA A 398 -12.74 -16.35 14.83
C ALA A 398 -11.32 -16.25 15.43
N MET A 399 -11.12 -15.42 16.47
CA MET A 399 -9.85 -15.35 17.21
C MET A 399 -9.50 -16.71 17.81
N LEU A 400 -10.47 -17.33 18.46
CA LEU A 400 -10.28 -18.63 19.08
C LEU A 400 -10.07 -19.71 18.00
N GLU A 401 -10.74 -19.69 16.86
CA GLU A 401 -10.50 -20.64 15.75
C GLU A 401 -9.08 -20.51 15.22
N PHE A 402 -8.61 -19.27 15.00
CA PHE A 402 -7.24 -18.97 14.60
C PHE A 402 -6.20 -19.59 15.55
N MET A 403 -6.41 -19.52 16.87
CA MET A 403 -5.49 -20.14 17.84
C MET A 403 -5.38 -21.67 17.73
N TYR A 404 -6.38 -22.35 17.14
CA TYR A 404 -6.40 -23.82 17.03
C TYR A 404 -6.02 -24.34 15.64
N CYS A 405 -6.17 -23.52 14.59
CA CYS A 405 -5.87 -23.93 13.22
C CYS A 405 -4.72 -23.15 12.57
N GLY A 406 -4.32 -22.01 13.15
CA GLY A 406 -3.29 -21.13 12.61
C GLY A 406 -3.74 -20.31 11.39
N GLU A 407 -4.96 -20.49 10.90
CA GLU A 407 -5.47 -19.82 9.71
C GLU A 407 -6.66 -18.92 10.05
N LEU A 408 -6.63 -17.68 9.58
CA LEU A 408 -7.79 -16.79 9.69
C LEU A 408 -8.72 -17.06 8.52
N ARG A 409 -9.91 -17.60 8.80
CA ARG A 409 -10.95 -17.87 7.81
C ARG A 409 -12.15 -17.01 8.12
N ILE A 410 -12.32 -15.94 7.36
CA ILE A 410 -13.49 -15.08 7.43
C ILE A 410 -14.32 -15.33 6.18
N GLU A 411 -15.62 -15.53 6.34
CA GLU A 411 -16.54 -15.64 5.21
C GLU A 411 -16.74 -14.25 4.57
N ASP A 412 -16.67 -14.19 3.25
CA ASP A 412 -16.92 -12.98 2.45
C ASP A 412 -18.39 -12.56 2.57
N THR A 413 -18.69 -11.83 3.66
CA THR A 413 -20.02 -11.34 4.02
C THR A 413 -20.01 -9.81 4.04
N GLU A 414 -21.19 -9.17 4.03
CA GLU A 414 -21.30 -7.69 4.03
C GLU A 414 -20.58 -7.05 5.25
N ASP A 415 -20.45 -7.78 6.37
CA ASP A 415 -19.81 -7.32 7.60
C ASP A 415 -18.31 -7.67 7.71
N PHE A 416 -17.69 -8.15 6.62
CA PHE A 416 -16.29 -8.58 6.61
C PHE A 416 -15.33 -7.54 7.22
N GLY A 417 -15.44 -6.28 6.77
CA GLY A 417 -14.58 -5.19 7.24
C GLY A 417 -14.75 -4.90 8.73
N THR A 418 -15.99 -4.90 9.22
CA THR A 418 -16.31 -4.66 10.63
C THR A 418 -15.78 -5.79 11.53
N LEU A 419 -15.97 -7.04 11.12
CA LEU A 419 -15.44 -8.20 11.85
C LEU A 419 -13.91 -8.17 11.92
N LEU A 420 -13.25 -7.81 10.83
CA LEU A 420 -11.80 -7.72 10.75
C LEU A 420 -11.23 -6.61 11.65
N LEU A 421 -11.90 -5.46 11.74
CA LEU A 421 -11.55 -4.39 12.68
C LEU A 421 -11.74 -4.81 14.15
N GLN A 422 -12.83 -5.53 14.45
CA GLN A 422 -13.05 -6.09 15.79
C GLN A 422 -11.98 -7.13 16.17
N LEU A 423 -11.58 -7.97 15.21
CA LEU A 423 -10.49 -8.94 15.39
C LEU A 423 -9.15 -8.26 15.61
N LEU A 424 -8.85 -7.18 14.87
CA LEU A 424 -7.64 -6.40 15.07
C LEU A 424 -7.56 -5.86 16.51
N LEU A 425 -8.64 -5.23 16.99
CA LEU A 425 -8.73 -4.71 18.36
C LEU A 425 -8.55 -5.81 19.42
N LEU A 426 -9.17 -6.98 19.22
CA LEU A 426 -8.99 -8.12 20.13
C LEU A 426 -7.56 -8.66 20.11
N SER A 427 -6.96 -8.77 18.91
CA SER A 427 -5.61 -9.28 18.75
C SER A 427 -4.58 -8.36 19.41
N ASP A 428 -4.76 -7.04 19.34
CA ASP A 428 -3.93 -6.05 20.04
C ASP A 428 -4.14 -6.14 21.56
N LYS A 429 -5.40 -6.13 22.02
CA LYS A 429 -5.77 -6.23 23.45
C LYS A 429 -5.18 -7.45 24.14
N TYR A 430 -5.19 -8.61 23.47
CA TYR A 430 -4.66 -9.85 24.02
C TYR A 430 -3.23 -10.17 23.55
N GLY A 431 -2.56 -9.29 22.81
CA GLY A 431 -1.18 -9.47 22.37
C GLY A 431 -0.96 -10.68 21.46
N ILE A 432 -1.93 -11.01 20.60
CA ILE A 432 -1.87 -12.16 19.68
C ILE A 432 -1.20 -11.70 18.38
N SER A 433 0.13 -11.62 18.39
CA SER A 433 0.93 -11.01 17.32
C SER A 433 0.69 -11.59 15.93
N LEU A 434 0.50 -12.91 15.80
CA LEU A 434 0.27 -13.55 14.50
C LEU A 434 -1.12 -13.21 13.92
N LEU A 435 -2.15 -13.16 14.78
CA LEU A 435 -3.49 -12.77 14.36
C LEU A 435 -3.52 -11.29 13.98
N HIS A 436 -2.86 -10.44 14.78
CA HIS A 436 -2.72 -9.01 14.50
C HIS A 436 -2.11 -8.76 13.12
N GLN A 437 -1.03 -9.48 12.77
CA GLN A 437 -0.41 -9.40 11.45
C GLN A 437 -1.36 -9.78 10.33
N GLU A 438 -2.07 -10.90 10.48
CA GLU A 438 -2.96 -11.37 9.42
C GLU A 438 -4.14 -10.41 9.25
N CYS A 439 -4.67 -9.85 10.35
CA CYS A 439 -5.69 -8.81 10.29
C CYS A 439 -5.19 -7.55 9.56
N CYS A 440 -4.00 -7.07 9.92
CA CYS A 440 -3.36 -5.94 9.25
C CYS A 440 -3.18 -6.17 7.75
N LYS A 441 -2.71 -7.36 7.36
CA LYS A 441 -2.51 -7.74 5.97
C LYS A 441 -3.84 -7.76 5.21
N MET A 442 -4.87 -8.41 5.74
CA MET A 442 -6.19 -8.46 5.10
C MET A 442 -6.83 -7.07 5.00
N LEU A 443 -6.68 -6.22 6.02
CA LEU A 443 -7.19 -4.83 5.98
C LEU A 443 -6.54 -4.05 4.85
N LEU A 444 -5.22 -4.17 4.68
CA LEU A 444 -4.47 -3.51 3.62
C LEU A 444 -4.86 -4.00 2.22
N GLU A 445 -5.22 -5.28 2.09
CA GLU A 445 -5.73 -5.87 0.84
C GLU A 445 -7.16 -5.41 0.49
N CYS A 446 -7.94 -4.98 1.49
CA CYS A 446 -9.32 -4.53 1.35
C CYS A 446 -9.50 -3.00 1.45
N LEU A 447 -8.41 -2.22 1.44
CA LEU A 447 -8.49 -0.76 1.42
C LEU A 447 -9.11 -0.26 0.12
N SER A 448 -10.20 0.50 0.24
CA SER A 448 -10.88 1.20 -0.84
C SER A 448 -11.24 2.61 -0.40
N GLU A 449 -11.68 3.45 -1.34
CA GLU A 449 -12.13 4.81 -1.06
C GLU A 449 -13.32 4.86 -0.09
N ASP A 450 -14.16 3.80 -0.08
CA ASP A 450 -15.32 3.67 0.81
C ASP A 450 -14.95 3.12 2.19
N SER A 451 -13.94 2.23 2.28
CA SER A 451 -13.54 1.58 3.55
C SER A 451 -12.49 2.36 4.33
N VAL A 452 -11.81 3.33 3.69
CA VAL A 452 -10.65 4.03 4.28
C VAL A 452 -11.00 4.80 5.56
N CYS A 453 -12.14 5.48 5.63
CA CYS A 453 -12.50 6.31 6.78
C CYS A 453 -12.80 5.46 8.04
N PRO A 454 -13.70 4.45 7.99
CA PRO A 454 -13.94 3.57 9.14
C PRO A 454 -12.68 2.84 9.62
N ILE A 455 -11.84 2.36 8.70
CA ILE A 455 -10.57 1.69 9.05
C ILE A 455 -9.64 2.67 9.76
N LEU A 456 -9.48 3.88 9.20
CA LEU A 456 -8.61 4.92 9.75
C LEU A 456 -9.00 5.30 11.19
N GLN A 457 -10.29 5.39 11.51
CA GLN A 457 -10.76 5.68 12.86
C GLN A 457 -10.28 4.66 13.89
N VAL A 458 -10.32 3.37 13.54
CA VAL A 458 -9.90 2.29 14.44
C VAL A 458 -8.38 2.24 14.57
N VAL A 459 -7.66 2.20 13.44
CA VAL A 459 -6.19 2.04 13.44
C VAL A 459 -5.47 3.25 14.04
N SER A 460 -6.07 4.45 14.02
CA SER A 460 -5.51 5.62 14.70
C SER A 460 -5.41 5.46 16.21
N SER A 461 -6.20 4.56 16.81
CA SER A 461 -6.13 4.24 18.25
C SER A 461 -5.09 3.17 18.60
N ILE A 462 -4.51 2.50 17.60
CA ILE A 462 -3.63 1.34 17.77
C ILE A 462 -2.20 1.69 17.32
N PRO A 463 -1.24 1.90 18.24
CA PRO A 463 0.13 2.33 17.89
C PRO A 463 0.86 1.39 16.92
N SER A 464 0.64 0.07 17.06
CA SER A 464 1.24 -0.97 16.21
C SER A 464 0.75 -0.90 14.75
N CYS A 465 -0.35 -0.19 14.47
CA CYS A 465 -0.95 -0.04 13.14
C CYS A 465 -0.51 1.22 12.38
N ASN A 466 0.57 1.89 12.79
CA ASN A 466 0.98 3.16 12.19
C ASN A 466 1.20 3.08 10.65
N LEU A 467 1.64 1.95 10.10
CA LEU A 467 1.75 1.79 8.63
C LEU A 467 0.38 1.84 7.93
N ILE A 468 -0.64 1.21 8.51
CA ILE A 468 -2.00 1.23 7.96
C ILE A 468 -2.57 2.64 8.07
N LYS A 469 -2.34 3.30 9.21
CA LYS A 469 -2.72 4.70 9.41
C LYS A 469 -2.13 5.60 8.32
N GLU A 470 -0.80 5.60 8.14
CA GLU A 470 -0.10 6.39 7.11
C GLU A 470 -0.62 6.07 5.69
N THR A 471 -0.91 4.80 5.41
CA THR A 471 -1.44 4.37 4.11
C THR A 471 -2.86 4.89 3.88
N CYS A 472 -3.72 4.82 4.90
CA CYS A 472 -5.09 5.34 4.87
C CYS A 472 -5.10 6.86 4.72
N GLU A 473 -4.28 7.58 5.49
CA GLU A 473 -4.11 9.03 5.39
C GLU A 473 -3.72 9.43 3.95
N ARG A 474 -2.77 8.70 3.33
CA ARG A 474 -2.36 8.94 1.94
C ARG A 474 -3.47 8.65 0.93
N ILE A 475 -4.20 7.53 1.06
CA ILE A 475 -5.30 7.18 0.14
C ILE A 475 -6.42 8.21 0.23
N LEU A 476 -6.80 8.59 1.44
CA LEU A 476 -7.82 9.62 1.67
C LEU A 476 -7.35 10.97 1.11
N ALA A 477 -6.08 11.33 1.29
CA ALA A 477 -5.53 12.55 0.69
C ALA A 477 -5.55 12.53 -0.85
N MET A 478 -5.22 11.39 -1.48
CA MET A 478 -5.24 11.25 -2.95
C MET A 478 -6.65 11.26 -3.55
N HIS A 479 -7.68 10.85 -2.80
CA HIS A 479 -9.08 10.78 -3.25
C HIS A 479 -10.00 11.67 -2.42
N PHE A 480 -9.47 12.78 -1.90
CA PHE A 480 -10.12 13.60 -0.88
C PHE A 480 -11.53 14.07 -1.29
N ASP A 481 -11.70 14.53 -2.52
CA ASP A 481 -13.00 14.98 -3.04
C ASP A 481 -14.07 13.88 -3.00
N TYR A 482 -13.71 12.66 -3.40
CA TYR A 482 -14.63 11.53 -3.36
C TYR A 482 -14.94 11.16 -1.90
N CYS A 483 -13.92 10.95 -1.06
CA CYS A 483 -14.10 10.52 0.33
C CYS A 483 -14.95 11.50 1.15
N THR A 484 -14.80 12.82 0.92
CA THR A 484 -15.56 13.85 1.66
C THR A 484 -16.97 14.09 1.11
N THR A 485 -17.27 13.63 -0.10
CA THR A 485 -18.60 13.74 -0.72
C THR A 485 -19.42 12.46 -0.54
N ALA A 486 -18.77 11.30 -0.62
CA ALA A 486 -19.44 10.00 -0.53
C ALA A 486 -19.88 9.66 0.91
N SER A 487 -19.12 10.09 1.91
CA SER A 487 -19.40 9.80 3.32
C SER A 487 -19.04 10.97 4.26
N LEU A 488 -19.70 11.01 5.43
CA LEU A 488 -19.41 11.92 6.53
C LEU A 488 -18.48 11.30 7.59
N ASP A 489 -18.01 10.07 7.39
CA ASP A 489 -17.18 9.34 8.37
C ASP A 489 -15.85 10.05 8.69
N PHE A 490 -15.37 10.96 7.84
CA PHE A 490 -14.18 11.75 8.13
C PHE A 490 -14.37 12.69 9.34
N ILE A 491 -15.61 13.03 9.69
CA ILE A 491 -15.94 13.96 10.79
C ILE A 491 -15.58 13.39 12.18
N SER A 492 -15.61 12.07 12.31
CA SER A 492 -15.23 11.34 13.53
C SER A 492 -13.74 11.12 13.68
N LEU A 493 -12.92 11.48 12.68
CA LEU A 493 -11.47 11.45 12.81
C LEU A 493 -11.01 12.41 13.91
N ASP A 494 -9.93 12.03 14.60
CA ASP A 494 -9.25 12.91 15.55
C ASP A 494 -8.53 14.07 14.82
N GLU A 495 -8.22 15.12 15.57
CA GLU A 495 -7.64 16.34 15.00
C GLU A 495 -6.29 16.08 14.34
N THR A 496 -5.45 15.22 14.93
CA THR A 496 -4.10 14.97 14.42
C THR A 496 -4.15 14.26 13.09
N THR A 497 -4.99 13.23 12.98
CA THR A 497 -5.19 12.48 11.74
C THR A 497 -5.82 13.33 10.65
N PHE A 498 -6.85 14.12 10.98
CA PHE A 498 -7.47 15.03 10.00
C PHE A 498 -6.50 16.10 9.51
N ARG A 499 -5.69 16.68 10.42
CA ARG A 499 -4.63 17.63 10.08
C ARG A 499 -3.59 17.00 9.14
N ASN A 500 -3.14 15.78 9.44
CA ASN A 500 -2.17 15.05 8.60
C ASN A 500 -2.68 14.87 7.17
N ILE A 501 -3.96 14.55 7.01
CA ILE A 501 -4.60 14.42 5.69
C ILE A 501 -4.56 15.76 4.93
N ILE A 502 -5.06 16.84 5.53
CA ILE A 502 -5.16 18.16 4.87
C ILE A 502 -3.78 18.75 4.53
N GLN A 503 -2.76 18.39 5.30
CA GLN A 503 -1.38 18.82 5.10
C GLN A 503 -0.56 17.81 4.29
N HIS A 504 -1.15 16.68 3.87
CA HIS A 504 -0.44 15.64 3.15
C HIS A 504 0.07 16.15 1.79
N PRO A 505 1.32 15.85 1.39
CA PRO A 505 1.90 16.32 0.13
C PRO A 505 1.17 15.83 -1.13
N ASP A 506 0.49 14.69 -1.02
CA ASP A 506 -0.32 14.09 -2.10
C ASP A 506 -1.81 14.47 -2.03
N LEU A 507 -2.21 15.49 -1.26
CA LEU A 507 -3.60 15.95 -1.21
C LEU A 507 -4.05 16.43 -2.60
N LYS A 508 -5.04 15.74 -3.18
CA LYS A 508 -5.65 16.08 -4.48
C LYS A 508 -7.07 16.57 -4.27
N VAL A 509 -7.35 17.77 -4.76
CA VAL A 509 -8.67 18.43 -4.66
C VAL A 509 -8.98 19.20 -5.94
N THR A 510 -10.26 19.29 -6.28
CA THR A 510 -10.79 20.07 -7.41
C THR A 510 -10.76 21.56 -7.16
N SER A 511 -10.92 21.99 -5.90
CA SER A 511 -10.82 23.38 -5.50
C SER A 511 -10.42 23.53 -4.03
N GLU A 512 -9.83 24.67 -3.66
CA GLU A 512 -9.58 24.98 -2.24
C GLU A 512 -10.88 25.23 -1.46
N GLU A 513 -12.00 25.47 -2.16
CA GLU A 513 -13.33 25.57 -1.54
C GLU A 513 -13.73 24.23 -0.92
N ARG A 514 -13.41 23.09 -1.57
CA ARG A 514 -13.64 21.76 -0.99
C ARG A 514 -12.85 21.53 0.29
N VAL A 515 -11.61 22.01 0.35
CA VAL A 515 -10.79 21.94 1.57
C VAL A 515 -11.42 22.77 2.69
N LEU A 516 -11.89 23.99 2.37
CA LEU A 516 -12.60 24.85 3.32
C LEU A 516 -13.88 24.18 3.85
N ASP A 517 -14.73 23.68 2.95
CA ASP A 517 -15.98 23.02 3.32
C ASP A 517 -15.74 21.82 4.23
N ALA A 518 -14.75 20.98 3.91
CA ALA A 518 -14.36 19.84 4.73
C ALA A 518 -13.89 20.24 6.14
N ILE A 519 -13.06 21.30 6.26
CA ILE A 519 -12.61 21.81 7.56
C ILE A 519 -13.80 22.29 8.39
N LEU A 520 -14.73 23.06 7.79
CA LEU A 520 -15.90 23.56 8.49
C LEU A 520 -16.83 22.43 8.93
N MET A 521 -17.12 21.45 8.05
CA MET A 521 -17.92 20.27 8.37
C MET A 521 -17.32 19.45 9.51
N TRP A 522 -16.00 19.20 9.47
CA TRP A 522 -15.29 18.49 10.54
C TRP A 522 -15.36 19.25 11.87
N CYS A 523 -15.15 20.56 11.86
CA CYS A 523 -15.19 21.37 13.08
C CYS A 523 -16.59 21.44 13.70
N MET A 524 -17.65 21.48 12.89
CA MET A 524 -19.04 21.55 13.38
C MET A 524 -19.58 20.20 13.86
N LYS A 525 -18.91 19.09 13.54
CA LYS A 525 -19.50 17.75 13.61
C LYS A 525 -20.83 17.70 12.84
N ALA A 526 -20.80 18.13 11.58
CA ALA A 526 -22.00 18.24 10.76
C ALA A 526 -22.71 16.88 10.56
N GLU A 527 -24.04 16.86 10.67
CA GLU A 527 -24.86 15.68 10.41
C GLU A 527 -25.19 15.52 8.91
N LYS A 528 -24.93 16.55 8.10
CA LYS A 528 -25.23 16.62 6.67
C LYS A 528 -24.13 17.36 5.94
N LEU A 529 -23.96 17.04 4.65
CA LEU A 529 -23.06 17.78 3.76
C LEU A 529 -23.50 19.24 3.67
N CYS A 530 -22.61 20.15 4.05
CA CYS A 530 -22.87 21.58 4.01
C CYS A 530 -21.59 22.35 3.67
N GLY A 531 -21.68 23.25 2.69
CA GLY A 531 -20.58 24.17 2.37
C GLY A 531 -20.58 25.41 3.25
N TRP A 532 -19.55 26.24 3.11
CA TRP A 532 -19.36 27.49 3.86
C TRP A 532 -20.57 28.44 3.83
N GLY A 533 -21.36 28.44 2.74
CA GLY A 533 -22.57 29.26 2.62
C GLY A 533 -23.63 28.93 3.68
N VAL A 534 -23.92 27.63 3.85
CA VAL A 534 -24.87 27.13 4.87
C VAL A 534 -24.32 27.41 6.28
N VAL A 535 -23.01 27.25 6.47
CA VAL A 535 -22.35 27.57 7.75
C VAL A 535 -22.50 29.05 8.09
N SER A 536 -22.32 29.94 7.10
CA SER A 536 -22.51 31.38 7.28
C SER A 536 -23.96 31.73 7.63
N GLU A 537 -24.96 31.04 7.06
CA GLU A 537 -26.37 31.24 7.41
C GLU A 537 -26.68 30.78 8.85
N LEU A 538 -26.13 29.65 9.27
CA LEU A 538 -26.31 29.16 10.65
C LEU A 538 -25.70 30.11 11.69
N MET A 539 -24.62 30.80 11.33
CA MET A 539 -23.99 31.84 12.17
C MET A 539 -24.81 33.13 12.32
N ILE A 540 -25.86 33.34 11.51
CA ILE A 540 -26.77 34.47 11.72
C ILE A 540 -27.50 34.31 13.05
N ASN A 541 -27.86 33.07 13.39
CA ASN A 541 -28.71 32.74 14.53
C ASN A 541 -27.93 32.15 15.72
N SER A 542 -26.61 31.92 15.58
CA SER A 542 -25.78 31.21 16.56
C SER A 542 -24.39 31.85 16.68
N THR A 543 -23.74 31.77 17.84
CA THR A 543 -22.35 32.23 18.02
C THR A 543 -21.37 31.16 17.54
N SER A 544 -20.15 31.57 17.14
CA SER A 544 -19.06 30.67 16.77
C SER A 544 -18.75 29.61 17.84
N GLU A 545 -18.81 29.95 19.13
CA GLU A 545 -18.58 28.97 20.21
C GLU A 545 -19.72 27.93 20.31
N SER A 546 -20.96 28.33 20.07
CA SER A 546 -22.10 27.41 20.10
C SER A 546 -22.09 26.46 18.90
N LEU A 547 -21.63 26.93 17.74
CA LEU A 547 -21.64 26.21 16.48
C LEU A 547 -20.49 25.18 16.39
N PHE A 548 -19.27 25.58 16.74
CA PHE A 548 -18.10 24.69 16.71
C PHE A 548 -17.79 24.00 18.05
N LYS A 549 -18.49 24.39 19.12
CA LYS A 549 -18.32 23.82 20.48
C LYS A 549 -16.83 23.76 20.85
N GLY A 550 -16.34 22.61 21.30
CA GLY A 550 -14.94 22.38 21.66
C GLY A 550 -13.93 22.39 20.50
N ARG A 551 -14.36 22.51 19.23
CA ARG A 551 -13.49 22.49 18.03
C ARG A 551 -13.19 23.88 17.45
N LEU A 552 -13.45 24.97 18.17
CA LEU A 552 -13.16 26.33 17.68
C LEU A 552 -11.65 26.61 17.51
N GLN A 553 -10.80 26.13 18.42
CA GLN A 553 -9.34 26.26 18.27
C GLN A 553 -8.82 25.52 17.03
N PRO A 554 -9.20 24.25 16.80
CA PRO A 554 -8.90 23.54 15.55
C PRO A 554 -9.27 24.30 14.27
N VAL A 555 -10.39 25.05 14.26
CA VAL A 555 -10.74 25.89 13.10
C VAL A 555 -9.60 26.87 12.80
N ASN A 556 -9.13 27.62 13.80
CA ASN A 556 -8.05 28.59 13.63
C ASN A 556 -6.73 27.94 13.19
N ASP A 557 -6.47 26.71 13.63
CA ASP A 557 -5.23 26.01 13.31
C ASP A 557 -5.25 25.32 11.94
N LEU A 558 -6.44 24.95 11.45
CA LEU A 558 -6.62 24.26 10.17
C LEU A 558 -6.84 25.23 9.01
N LEU A 559 -7.53 26.36 9.24
CA LEU A 559 -7.79 27.38 8.21
C LEU A 559 -6.54 27.85 7.43
N PRO A 560 -5.35 28.04 8.05
CA PRO A 560 -4.13 28.40 7.32
C PRO A 560 -3.65 27.33 6.32
N SER A 561 -4.21 26.12 6.38
CA SER A 561 -3.96 25.06 5.41
C SER A 561 -4.72 25.27 4.11
N VAL A 562 -5.79 26.09 4.10
CA VAL A 562 -6.53 26.47 2.87
C VAL A 562 -5.75 27.53 2.11
N ARG A 563 -5.58 27.33 0.81
CA ARG A 563 -4.85 28.27 -0.07
C ARG A 563 -5.82 29.31 -0.64
N PHE A 564 -6.32 30.22 0.21
CA PHE A 564 -7.32 31.24 -0.14
C PHE A 564 -6.96 32.06 -1.38
N SER A 565 -5.67 32.33 -1.61
CA SER A 565 -5.16 33.01 -2.81
C SER A 565 -5.45 32.32 -4.13
N LEU A 566 -5.84 31.04 -4.10
CA LEU A 566 -6.23 30.26 -5.28
C LEU A 566 -7.75 30.20 -5.49
N LEU A 567 -8.55 30.77 -4.57
CA LEU A 567 -9.99 30.86 -4.75
C LEU A 567 -10.34 31.95 -5.78
N PRO A 568 -11.45 31.79 -6.54
CA PRO A 568 -11.91 32.82 -7.46
C PRO A 568 -12.15 34.16 -6.75
N TYR A 569 -11.74 35.27 -7.37
CA TYR A 569 -11.94 36.61 -6.80
C TYR A 569 -13.40 36.95 -6.45
N PRO A 570 -14.42 36.61 -7.28
CA PRO A 570 -15.82 36.83 -6.90
C PRO A 570 -16.19 36.09 -5.61
N LEU A 571 -15.73 34.85 -5.46
CA LEU A 571 -15.95 34.03 -4.27
C LEU A 571 -15.26 34.64 -3.04
N LEU A 572 -14.04 35.14 -3.17
CA LEU A 572 -13.33 35.83 -2.08
C LEU A 572 -14.08 37.09 -1.62
N LYS A 573 -14.66 37.85 -2.54
CA LYS A 573 -15.49 39.03 -2.19
C LYS A 573 -16.80 38.65 -1.52
N GLU A 574 -17.40 37.51 -1.88
CA GLU A 574 -18.52 36.96 -1.13
C GLU A 574 -18.09 36.56 0.29
N LEU A 575 -17.01 35.79 0.41
CA LEU A 575 -16.43 35.35 1.68
C LEU A 575 -16.09 36.51 2.62
N GLU A 576 -15.52 37.61 2.09
CA GLU A 576 -15.20 38.82 2.85
C GLU A 576 -16.43 39.38 3.59
N ASN A 577 -17.61 39.27 2.97
CA ASN A 577 -18.87 39.82 3.47
C ASN A 577 -19.69 38.85 4.35
N THR A 578 -19.22 37.60 4.52
CA THR A 578 -19.93 36.58 5.30
C THR A 578 -19.87 36.81 6.82
N PHE A 579 -20.79 36.17 7.55
CA PHE A 579 -20.72 36.12 9.02
C PHE A 579 -19.52 35.32 9.53
N LEU A 580 -19.00 34.39 8.73
CA LEU A 580 -17.74 33.67 9.01
C LEU A 580 -16.56 34.63 9.16
N SER A 581 -16.38 35.55 8.21
CA SER A 581 -15.33 36.59 8.23
C SER A 581 -15.47 37.58 9.40
N ARG A 582 -16.70 37.80 9.88
CA ARG A 582 -16.97 38.72 11.00
C ARG A 582 -16.77 38.08 12.37
N GLN A 583 -17.15 36.82 12.53
CA GLN A 583 -17.08 36.11 13.82
C GLN A 583 -15.76 35.36 14.03
N ILE A 584 -15.04 35.00 12.97
CA ILE A 584 -13.73 34.34 13.02
C ILE A 584 -12.68 35.28 12.44
N SER A 585 -11.91 35.94 13.32
CA SER A 585 -10.92 36.94 12.90
C SER A 585 -9.83 36.35 12.00
N SER A 586 -9.31 35.17 12.33
CA SER A 586 -8.30 34.46 11.53
C SER A 586 -8.76 34.21 10.09
N PHE A 587 -10.04 33.82 9.92
CA PHE A 587 -10.66 33.63 8.60
C PHE A 587 -10.73 34.95 7.83
N GLY A 588 -11.25 36.00 8.48
CA GLY A 588 -11.36 37.32 7.86
C GLY A 588 -10.01 37.91 7.45
N ASP A 589 -8.96 37.70 8.25
CA ASP A 589 -7.60 38.15 7.95
C ASP A 589 -7.01 37.40 6.74
N LEU A 590 -7.18 36.07 6.67
CA LEU A 590 -6.72 35.26 5.54
C LEU A 590 -7.43 35.61 4.22
N VAL A 591 -8.74 35.89 4.26
CA VAL A 591 -9.51 36.32 3.08
C VAL A 591 -9.04 37.70 2.60
N LYS A 592 -8.84 38.66 3.50
CA LYS A 592 -8.31 39.99 3.16
C LYS A 592 -6.90 39.93 2.59
N GLU A 593 -6.05 39.09 3.17
CA GLU A 593 -4.69 38.84 2.65
C GLU A 593 -4.75 38.31 1.22
N ALA A 594 -5.62 37.33 0.94
CA ALA A 594 -5.80 36.77 -0.39
C ALA A 594 -6.32 37.79 -1.42
N ILE A 595 -7.32 38.60 -1.04
CA ILE A 595 -7.84 39.69 -1.88
C ILE A 595 -6.74 40.69 -2.22
N ASN A 596 -6.00 41.16 -1.20
CA ASN A 596 -4.92 42.12 -1.39
C ASN A 596 -3.80 41.54 -2.26
N TYR A 597 -3.48 40.25 -2.09
CA TYR A 597 -2.50 39.56 -2.92
C TYR A 597 -2.93 39.54 -4.39
N ILE A 598 -4.19 39.20 -4.70
CA ILE A 598 -4.72 39.17 -6.07
C ILE A 598 -4.74 40.57 -6.69
N GLU A 599 -5.18 41.59 -5.93
CA GLU A 599 -5.21 42.99 -6.38
C GLU A 599 -3.80 43.55 -6.62
N CYS A 600 -2.82 43.18 -5.80
CA CYS A 600 -1.42 43.63 -5.94
C CYS A 600 -0.61 42.84 -6.98
N ARG A 601 -0.95 41.58 -7.29
CA ARG A 601 -0.23 40.75 -8.30
C ARG A 601 -0.25 41.35 -9.70
N VAL A 602 -1.20 42.25 -9.97
CA VAL A 602 -1.26 43.05 -11.20
C VAL A 602 -0.04 43.98 -11.35
N ALA A 603 0.77 44.18 -10.30
CA ALA A 603 1.87 45.14 -10.28
C ALA A 603 3.31 44.56 -10.28
N THR A 604 3.54 43.27 -9.98
CA THR A 604 4.93 42.74 -9.85
C THR A 604 5.08 41.28 -10.29
N HIS A 605 5.92 41.05 -11.30
CA HIS A 605 6.44 39.72 -11.67
C HIS A 605 7.58 39.32 -10.73
N GLY A 606 7.28 38.47 -9.73
CA GLY A 606 8.25 37.87 -8.83
C GLY A 606 8.01 36.37 -8.67
N ASN A 607 9.09 35.60 -8.62
CA ASN A 607 9.09 34.13 -8.54
C ASN A 607 8.74 33.70 -7.09
N ASP A 608 7.46 33.50 -6.79
CA ASP A 608 6.99 33.17 -5.43
C ASP A 608 7.25 31.70 -5.07
N GLN A 609 8.21 31.46 -4.16
CA GLN A 609 8.52 30.13 -3.61
C GLN A 609 7.58 29.69 -2.46
N ASN A 610 6.56 30.49 -2.12
CA ASN A 610 5.71 30.21 -0.96
C ASN A 610 4.61 29.18 -1.31
N VAL A 611 4.55 28.08 -0.54
CA VAL A 611 3.66 26.92 -0.80
C VAL A 611 2.17 27.30 -0.82
N ARG A 612 1.79 28.37 -0.10
CA ARG A 612 0.40 28.89 -0.08
C ARG A 612 -0.09 29.43 -1.42
N PHE A 613 0.82 29.86 -2.30
CA PHE A 613 0.48 30.42 -3.62
C PHE A 613 0.67 29.42 -4.76
N GLN A 614 1.09 28.20 -4.45
CA GLN A 614 1.24 27.12 -5.42
C GLN A 614 -0.04 26.29 -5.45
N HIS A 615 -0.47 25.84 -6.63
CA HIS A 615 -1.58 24.89 -6.72
C HIS A 615 -1.20 23.56 -6.03
N ARG A 616 -2.20 22.86 -5.46
CA ARG A 616 -1.99 21.48 -5.02
C ARG A 616 -1.71 20.60 -6.23
N ARG A 617 -1.12 19.43 -6.00
CA ARG A 617 -1.06 18.39 -7.04
C ARG A 617 -2.50 18.11 -7.48
N SER A 618 -2.82 18.54 -8.68
CA SER A 618 -4.16 18.39 -9.23
C SER A 618 -4.36 16.95 -9.69
N SER A 619 -5.59 16.44 -9.59
CA SER A 619 -6.01 15.22 -10.31
C SER A 619 -5.89 15.38 -11.83
N TYR A 620 -5.70 16.62 -12.29
CA TYR A 620 -5.71 17.03 -13.68
C TYR A 620 -4.27 17.23 -14.18
N LYS A 621 -3.95 16.66 -15.35
CA LYS A 621 -2.74 16.94 -16.11
C LYS A 621 -2.81 18.32 -16.75
N GLU A 622 -1.83 19.16 -16.46
CA GLU A 622 -1.72 20.46 -17.12
C GLU A 622 -1.17 20.30 -18.54
N LEU A 623 -1.95 20.76 -19.52
CA LEU A 623 -1.64 20.77 -20.95
C LEU A 623 -1.56 22.22 -21.40
N GLN A 624 -0.34 22.77 -21.35
CA GLN A 624 -0.07 24.18 -21.59
C GLN A 624 0.02 24.51 -23.08
N TYR A 625 -0.57 25.64 -23.46
CA TYR A 625 -0.33 26.23 -24.78
C TYR A 625 1.13 26.69 -24.91
N ILE A 626 1.83 26.20 -25.93
CA ILE A 626 3.21 26.58 -26.25
C ILE A 626 3.20 27.46 -27.50
N CYS A 627 2.56 26.98 -28.58
CA CYS A 627 2.42 27.71 -29.83
C CYS A 627 1.29 27.14 -30.71
N ASP A 628 0.89 27.93 -31.71
CA ASP A 628 -0.11 27.52 -32.69
C ASP A 628 0.21 26.18 -33.36
N GLY A 629 -0.69 25.21 -33.19
CA GLY A 629 -0.55 23.87 -33.79
C GLY A 629 0.50 22.99 -33.12
N ASP A 630 0.81 23.24 -31.85
CA ASP A 630 1.71 22.42 -31.05
C ASP A 630 1.18 20.99 -30.82
N SER A 631 1.89 20.24 -29.98
CA SER A 631 1.58 18.85 -29.64
C SER A 631 1.34 18.69 -28.14
N ASN A 632 0.86 19.75 -27.48
CA ASN A 632 0.67 19.80 -26.03
C ASN A 632 -0.77 20.10 -25.60
N GLY A 633 -1.73 20.12 -26.54
CA GLY A 633 -3.14 20.29 -26.24
C GLY A 633 -3.88 18.98 -25.93
N VAL A 634 -5.12 19.11 -25.47
CA VAL A 634 -6.01 18.04 -25.01
C VAL A 634 -6.37 17.07 -26.13
N LEU A 635 -6.72 17.59 -27.30
CA LEU A 635 -7.12 16.76 -28.45
C LEU A 635 -5.91 16.00 -29.00
N TYR A 636 -4.73 16.63 -29.02
CA TYR A 636 -3.48 15.93 -29.30
C TYR A 636 -3.18 14.84 -28.26
N PHE A 637 -3.30 15.14 -26.97
CA PHE A 637 -3.05 14.20 -25.88
C PHE A 637 -4.00 13.00 -25.91
N ALA A 638 -5.28 13.21 -26.20
CA ALA A 638 -6.21 12.11 -26.45
C ALA A 638 -5.80 11.28 -27.69
N GLY A 639 -5.27 11.93 -28.73
CA GLY A 639 -4.76 11.26 -29.92
C GLY A 639 -3.57 10.32 -29.67
N THR A 640 -2.75 10.59 -28.65
CA THR A 640 -1.66 9.70 -28.21
C THR A 640 -2.11 8.63 -27.22
N SER A 641 -3.42 8.41 -27.05
CA SER A 641 -3.95 7.57 -25.97
C SER A 641 -3.44 8.03 -24.62
N TYR A 642 -3.53 9.33 -24.35
CA TYR A 642 -3.09 9.95 -23.10
C TYR A 642 -1.60 9.70 -22.80
N GLY A 643 -0.77 9.66 -23.87
CA GLY A 643 0.68 9.50 -23.78
C GLY A 643 1.18 8.05 -23.88
N GLU A 644 0.30 7.07 -23.99
CA GLU A 644 0.68 5.65 -24.06
C GLU A 644 1.14 5.21 -25.46
N HIS A 645 0.65 5.86 -26.52
CA HIS A 645 0.80 5.41 -27.90
C HIS A 645 1.20 6.54 -28.85
N ALA A 646 1.69 6.18 -30.05
CA ALA A 646 1.89 7.15 -31.12
C ALA A 646 0.56 7.82 -31.50
N TRP A 647 0.64 9.08 -31.94
CA TRP A 647 -0.55 9.86 -32.26
C TRP A 647 -1.38 9.22 -33.37
N VAL A 648 -2.67 9.02 -33.07
CA VAL A 648 -3.73 8.67 -34.01
C VAL A 648 -4.83 9.70 -33.85
N ASN A 649 -5.53 10.04 -34.94
CA ASN A 649 -6.64 10.99 -34.87
C ASN A 649 -7.67 10.56 -33.79
N PRO A 650 -7.94 11.40 -32.78
CA PRO A 650 -8.73 11.02 -31.61
C PRO A 650 -10.20 10.71 -31.93
N VAL A 651 -10.72 11.24 -33.04
CA VAL A 651 -12.07 10.92 -33.54
C VAL A 651 -12.08 9.52 -34.19
N LEU A 652 -11.00 9.12 -34.87
CA LEU A 652 -10.88 7.77 -35.44
C LEU A 652 -10.69 6.69 -34.37
N SER A 653 -9.97 6.99 -33.30
CA SER A 653 -9.81 6.10 -32.14
C SER A 653 -11.00 6.11 -31.19
N LYS A 654 -12.05 6.90 -31.47
CA LYS A 654 -13.28 7.06 -30.67
C LYS A 654 -13.03 7.53 -29.22
N ARG A 655 -11.90 8.21 -28.97
CA ARG A 655 -11.62 8.81 -27.66
C ARG A 655 -12.32 10.16 -27.49
N ILE A 656 -12.50 10.88 -28.60
CA ILE A 656 -13.20 12.16 -28.64
C ILE A 656 -14.29 12.08 -29.71
N ALA A 657 -15.44 12.70 -29.44
CA ALA A 657 -16.49 12.88 -30.43
C ALA A 657 -16.59 14.36 -30.82
N ILE A 658 -16.61 14.62 -32.13
CA ILE A 658 -16.82 15.96 -32.68
C ILE A 658 -18.08 15.95 -33.51
N THR A 659 -18.91 16.97 -33.32
CA THR A 659 -20.15 17.17 -34.06
C THR A 659 -20.24 18.61 -34.55
N ALA A 660 -21.11 18.83 -35.53
CA ALA A 660 -21.33 20.13 -36.14
C ALA A 660 -22.82 20.43 -36.23
N SER A 661 -23.13 21.71 -36.38
CA SER A 661 -24.46 22.21 -36.71
C SER A 661 -25.02 21.63 -38.03
N SER A 662 -24.18 21.33 -39.02
CA SER A 662 -24.58 20.69 -40.28
C SER A 662 -24.32 19.18 -40.30
N PRO A 663 -25.10 18.38 -41.09
CA PRO A 663 -24.84 16.96 -41.29
C PRO A 663 -23.45 16.69 -41.88
N ALA A 664 -22.90 15.51 -41.59
CA ALA A 664 -21.62 15.08 -42.14
C ALA A 664 -21.63 15.08 -43.67
N SER A 665 -20.60 15.66 -44.27
CA SER A 665 -20.47 15.79 -45.73
C SER A 665 -19.00 15.82 -46.12
N ARG A 666 -18.70 15.93 -47.43
CA ARG A 666 -17.32 16.15 -47.90
C ARG A 666 -16.69 17.47 -47.41
N HIS A 667 -17.49 18.40 -46.89
CA HIS A 667 -17.05 19.69 -46.37
C HIS A 667 -17.19 19.78 -44.83
N THR A 668 -18.05 18.95 -44.24
CA THR A 668 -18.26 18.89 -42.79
C THR A 668 -17.79 17.51 -42.32
N ASP A 669 -16.48 17.36 -42.13
CA ASP A 669 -15.86 16.14 -41.61
C ASP A 669 -15.24 16.41 -40.23
N PRO A 670 -15.84 15.88 -39.14
CA PRO A 670 -15.31 16.04 -37.77
C PRO A 670 -13.85 15.63 -37.60
N LYS A 671 -13.35 14.69 -38.41
CA LYS A 671 -11.96 14.21 -38.34
C LYS A 671 -10.97 15.29 -38.74
N VAL A 672 -11.38 16.25 -39.56
CA VAL A 672 -10.52 17.33 -40.05
C VAL A 672 -10.12 18.27 -38.91
N LEU A 673 -11.04 18.60 -37.99
CA LEU A 673 -10.77 19.56 -36.91
C LEU A 673 -9.65 19.15 -35.95
N VAL A 674 -9.44 17.85 -35.79
CA VAL A 674 -8.35 17.30 -34.97
C VAL A 674 -7.25 16.70 -35.84
N SER A 675 -7.27 16.95 -37.15
CA SER A 675 -6.22 16.49 -38.05
C SER A 675 -5.01 17.39 -37.95
N ARG A 676 -3.83 16.78 -38.05
CA ARG A 676 -2.56 17.48 -38.21
C ARG A 676 -2.32 17.99 -39.63
N THR A 677 -3.11 17.53 -40.59
CA THR A 677 -2.99 17.92 -42.00
C THR A 677 -3.91 19.09 -42.30
N TYR A 678 -3.36 20.14 -42.91
CA TYR A 678 -4.16 21.27 -43.35
C TYR A 678 -5.21 20.85 -44.39
N GLN A 679 -6.46 21.25 -44.16
CA GLN A 679 -7.56 21.06 -45.09
C GLN A 679 -8.01 22.41 -45.65
N GLY A 680 -7.98 22.54 -46.98
CA GLY A 680 -8.30 23.79 -47.66
C GLY A 680 -9.80 24.14 -47.72
N THR A 681 -10.69 23.19 -47.42
CA THR A 681 -12.14 23.43 -47.40
C THR A 681 -12.77 22.59 -46.29
N CYS A 682 -13.23 23.24 -45.23
CA CYS A 682 -13.90 22.61 -44.09
C CYS A 682 -14.82 23.63 -43.42
N PHE A 683 -16.11 23.32 -43.30
CA PHE A 683 -17.05 24.21 -42.62
C PHE A 683 -18.20 23.47 -41.93
N ALA A 684 -18.72 24.09 -40.87
CA ALA A 684 -20.04 23.80 -40.32
C ALA A 684 -21.05 24.78 -40.94
N GLY A 685 -22.14 24.25 -41.50
CA GLY A 685 -23.18 25.04 -42.14
C GLY A 685 -24.24 25.54 -41.16
N PRO A 686 -25.11 26.48 -41.59
CA PRO A 686 -26.13 27.07 -40.75
C PRO A 686 -27.17 26.06 -40.26
N ARG A 687 -27.59 26.23 -39.00
CA ARG A 687 -28.71 25.56 -38.36
C ARG A 687 -29.57 26.58 -37.63
N MET A 688 -30.88 26.34 -37.60
CA MET A 688 -31.82 27.12 -36.79
C MET A 688 -31.84 26.56 -35.36
N GLU A 689 -31.44 27.36 -34.39
CA GLU A 689 -31.58 27.10 -32.94
C GLU A 689 -32.25 28.32 -32.30
N ASP A 690 -33.30 28.12 -31.49
CA ASP A 690 -34.02 29.18 -30.77
C ASP A 690 -34.39 30.42 -31.60
N ARG A 691 -34.84 30.20 -32.84
CA ARG A 691 -35.22 31.22 -33.84
C ARG A 691 -34.08 32.07 -34.39
N HIS A 692 -32.82 31.72 -34.09
CA HIS A 692 -31.64 32.35 -34.65
C HIS A 692 -30.92 31.37 -35.60
N ILE A 693 -30.34 31.90 -36.67
CA ILE A 693 -29.43 31.13 -37.51
C ILE A 693 -28.08 31.13 -36.81
N CYS A 694 -27.49 29.97 -36.60
CA CYS A 694 -26.15 29.83 -36.05
C CYS A 694 -25.39 28.71 -36.74
N ALA A 695 -24.07 28.72 -36.63
CA ALA A 695 -23.24 27.59 -37.03
C ALA A 695 -22.21 27.31 -35.95
N TRP A 696 -22.01 26.04 -35.63
CA TRP A 696 -21.13 25.64 -34.54
C TRP A 696 -20.44 24.32 -34.80
N TRP A 697 -19.32 24.16 -34.11
CA TRP A 697 -18.59 22.91 -33.89
C TRP A 697 -18.57 22.60 -32.40
N MET A 698 -18.80 21.34 -32.04
CA MET A 698 -18.83 20.87 -30.66
C MET A 698 -17.88 19.68 -30.50
N VAL A 699 -17.12 19.70 -29.42
CA VAL A 699 -16.21 18.64 -28.97
C VAL A 699 -16.73 18.06 -27.67
N ASP A 700 -16.86 16.74 -27.63
CA ASP A 700 -17.03 15.93 -26.42
C ASP A 700 -15.71 15.20 -26.15
N ILE A 701 -15.04 15.55 -25.06
CA ILE A 701 -13.73 15.00 -24.70
C ILE A 701 -13.79 13.62 -24.03
N GLY A 702 -14.99 13.06 -23.83
CA GLY A 702 -15.21 11.72 -23.27
C GLY A 702 -15.94 11.73 -21.92
N GLN A 703 -16.57 10.61 -21.55
CA GLN A 703 -17.41 10.51 -20.34
C GLN A 703 -16.60 10.60 -19.03
N ASP A 704 -15.37 10.11 -19.04
CA ASP A 704 -14.49 10.04 -17.88
C ASP A 704 -13.55 11.25 -17.76
N HIS A 705 -13.74 12.26 -18.63
CA HIS A 705 -12.83 13.38 -18.80
C HIS A 705 -13.51 14.72 -18.57
N GLN A 706 -12.75 15.61 -17.94
CA GLN A 706 -13.14 17.00 -17.72
C GLN A 706 -11.95 17.91 -17.97
N LEU A 707 -12.21 19.12 -18.44
CA LEU A 707 -11.19 20.13 -18.71
C LEU A 707 -11.59 21.47 -18.10
N MET A 708 -10.69 22.04 -17.30
CA MET A 708 -10.72 23.46 -16.95
C MET A 708 -9.90 24.19 -18.01
N CYS A 709 -10.59 24.72 -19.03
CA CYS A 709 -9.96 25.26 -20.23
C CYS A 709 -9.43 26.68 -19.98
N ASN A 710 -8.13 26.89 -20.16
CA ASN A 710 -7.48 28.20 -20.00
C ASN A 710 -6.92 28.78 -21.32
N TYR A 711 -6.94 28.02 -22.41
CA TYR A 711 -6.53 28.47 -23.74
C TYR A 711 -7.19 27.62 -24.82
N TYR A 712 -7.43 28.19 -25.99
CA TYR A 712 -7.85 27.42 -27.16
C TYR A 712 -7.28 28.01 -28.45
N THR A 713 -7.13 27.15 -29.46
CA THR A 713 -6.53 27.48 -30.76
C THR A 713 -7.47 27.07 -31.88
N LEU A 714 -7.64 27.93 -32.88
CA LEU A 714 -8.36 27.65 -34.12
C LEU A 714 -7.47 27.84 -35.33
N ARG A 715 -7.77 27.12 -36.42
CA ARG A 715 -7.22 27.41 -37.74
C ARG A 715 -8.33 27.60 -38.77
N GLN A 716 -8.25 28.68 -39.52
CA GLN A 716 -9.13 28.95 -40.64
C GLN A 716 -8.85 27.93 -41.76
N ASP A 717 -9.87 27.53 -42.50
CA ASP A 717 -9.67 26.78 -43.73
C ASP A 717 -9.09 27.67 -44.88
N GLY A 718 -9.10 27.19 -46.11
CA GLY A 718 -8.60 27.93 -47.27
C GLY A 718 -9.53 29.01 -47.82
N SER A 719 -10.70 29.21 -47.20
CA SER A 719 -11.68 30.20 -47.64
C SER A 719 -11.30 31.62 -47.22
N ARG A 720 -12.00 32.61 -47.80
CA ARG A 720 -11.94 34.03 -47.41
C ARG A 720 -13.14 34.42 -46.54
N THR A 721 -13.75 33.43 -45.88
CA THR A 721 -14.96 33.55 -45.07
C THR A 721 -14.56 33.70 -43.60
N TYR A 722 -14.09 34.88 -43.21
CA TYR A 722 -13.53 35.11 -41.89
C TYR A 722 -14.62 35.31 -40.84
N ILE A 723 -14.44 34.68 -39.69
CA ILE A 723 -15.30 34.87 -38.51
C ILE A 723 -15.02 36.23 -37.86
N ARG A 724 -16.06 36.83 -37.26
CA ARG A 724 -16.00 38.14 -36.60
C ARG A 724 -16.63 38.13 -35.22
N CYS A 725 -17.79 37.49 -35.08
CA CYS A 725 -18.45 37.34 -33.79
C CYS A 725 -18.76 35.88 -33.51
N TRP A 726 -18.25 35.38 -32.39
CA TRP A 726 -18.48 34.01 -31.95
C TRP A 726 -18.32 33.88 -30.44
N GLU A 727 -18.86 32.82 -29.88
CA GLU A 727 -18.75 32.47 -28.47
C GLU A 727 -18.03 31.13 -28.35
N PHE A 728 -17.08 31.06 -27.42
CA PHE A 728 -16.49 29.82 -26.95
C PHE A 728 -17.17 29.43 -25.64
N GLN A 729 -17.78 28.24 -25.61
CA GLN A 729 -18.67 27.80 -24.55
C GLN A 729 -18.25 26.44 -24.00
N GLY A 730 -18.48 26.25 -22.69
CA GLY A 730 -18.30 25.00 -21.97
C GLY A 730 -19.63 24.44 -21.46
N SER A 731 -19.75 23.11 -21.36
CA SER A 731 -20.92 22.43 -20.82
C SER A 731 -20.56 21.11 -20.15
N VAL A 732 -21.30 20.75 -19.09
CA VAL A 732 -21.14 19.47 -18.39
C VAL A 732 -22.01 18.38 -19.03
N ASP A 733 -23.17 18.75 -19.56
CA ASP A 733 -24.22 17.85 -20.05
C ASP A 733 -24.45 17.92 -21.57
N GLY A 734 -23.81 18.87 -22.26
CA GLY A 734 -23.98 19.15 -23.68
C GLY A 734 -25.29 19.86 -24.02
N ARG A 735 -26.05 20.33 -23.01
CA ARG A 735 -27.35 20.99 -23.15
C ARG A 735 -27.34 22.40 -22.58
N THR A 736 -26.76 22.57 -21.40
CA THR A 736 -26.62 23.85 -20.71
C THR A 736 -25.22 24.40 -20.95
N TRP A 737 -25.13 25.58 -21.58
CA TRP A 737 -23.88 26.16 -22.03
C TRP A 737 -23.51 27.39 -21.21
N ILE A 738 -22.23 27.50 -20.88
CA ILE A 738 -21.64 28.64 -20.17
C ILE A 738 -20.60 29.29 -21.08
N ASP A 739 -20.68 30.60 -21.25
CA ASP A 739 -19.73 31.36 -22.03
C ASP A 739 -18.37 31.41 -21.32
N LEU A 740 -17.37 30.81 -21.96
CA LEU A 740 -15.97 30.87 -21.53
C LEU A 740 -15.28 32.10 -22.11
N ARG A 741 -15.63 32.48 -23.35
CA ARG A 741 -15.12 33.69 -24.01
C ARG A 741 -16.07 34.16 -25.11
N VAL A 742 -16.37 35.46 -25.13
CA VAL A 742 -17.21 36.09 -26.15
C VAL A 742 -16.31 36.96 -27.05
N HIS A 743 -16.49 36.82 -28.37
CA HIS A 743 -15.78 37.61 -29.37
C HIS A 743 -16.77 38.49 -30.13
N GLU A 744 -16.50 39.79 -30.16
CA GLU A 744 -17.27 40.77 -30.91
C GLU A 744 -16.36 41.50 -31.90
N ASN A 745 -16.67 41.39 -33.20
CA ASN A 745 -15.89 41.99 -34.29
C ASN A 745 -14.37 41.73 -34.21
N ASP A 746 -13.98 40.52 -33.79
CA ASP A 746 -12.58 40.12 -33.69
C ASP A 746 -11.95 40.06 -35.10
N GLN A 747 -10.74 40.61 -35.22
CA GLN A 747 -10.02 40.73 -36.49
C GLN A 747 -8.69 39.95 -36.53
N THR A 748 -8.47 39.07 -35.56
CA THR A 748 -7.27 38.26 -35.45
C THR A 748 -7.09 37.37 -36.69
N MET A 749 -8.16 36.73 -37.16
CA MET A 749 -8.15 35.91 -38.37
C MET A 749 -8.44 36.75 -39.62
N CYS A 750 -7.44 36.92 -40.48
CA CYS A 750 -7.54 37.73 -41.70
C CYS A 750 -6.92 37.11 -42.95
N LYS A 751 -6.30 35.92 -42.84
CA LYS A 751 -5.67 35.20 -43.96
C LYS A 751 -6.19 33.75 -44.04
N PRO A 752 -6.32 33.17 -45.24
CA PRO A 752 -6.66 31.76 -45.38
C PRO A 752 -5.60 30.87 -44.74
N GLY A 753 -6.02 29.81 -44.04
CA GLY A 753 -5.11 28.87 -43.38
C GLY A 753 -4.43 29.36 -42.11
N GLN A 754 -4.75 30.57 -41.65
CA GLN A 754 -4.15 31.20 -40.47
C GLN A 754 -4.57 30.51 -39.18
N PHE A 755 -3.61 30.31 -38.27
CA PHE A 755 -3.88 29.99 -36.87
C PHE A 755 -4.16 31.26 -36.08
N ALA A 756 -5.04 31.13 -35.10
CA ALA A 756 -5.29 32.15 -34.10
C ALA A 756 -5.66 31.46 -32.80
N SER A 757 -5.17 32.01 -31.69
CA SER A 757 -5.28 31.38 -30.39
C SER A 757 -5.56 32.44 -29.33
N TRP A 758 -6.36 32.08 -28.34
CA TRP A 758 -6.85 33.03 -27.34
C TRP A 758 -6.82 32.43 -25.94
N PRO A 759 -6.40 33.21 -24.93
CA PRO A 759 -6.53 32.79 -23.54
C PRO A 759 -7.99 32.80 -23.11
N VAL A 760 -8.36 31.85 -22.27
CA VAL A 760 -9.65 31.81 -21.58
C VAL A 760 -9.40 32.26 -20.15
N THR A 761 -9.92 33.43 -19.79
CA THR A 761 -9.65 34.06 -18.49
C THR A 761 -10.94 34.38 -17.77
N GLY A 762 -10.89 34.41 -16.43
CA GLY A 762 -12.06 34.67 -15.58
C GLY A 762 -12.59 33.42 -14.88
N PRO A 763 -13.65 33.57 -14.07
CA PRO A 763 -14.14 32.50 -13.19
C PRO A 763 -14.64 31.28 -13.96
N ASN A 764 -15.23 31.47 -15.14
CA ASN A 764 -15.75 30.36 -15.95
C ASN A 764 -14.64 29.47 -16.51
N ALA A 765 -13.41 29.97 -16.66
CA ALA A 765 -12.25 29.20 -17.13
C ALA A 765 -11.78 28.14 -16.13
N LEU A 766 -12.15 28.32 -14.85
CA LEU A 766 -11.81 27.40 -13.75
C LEU A 766 -12.86 26.30 -13.56
N LEU A 767 -13.95 26.34 -14.31
CA LEU A 767 -15.00 25.33 -14.22
C LEU A 767 -14.62 24.11 -15.08
N PRO A 768 -14.76 22.88 -14.57
CA PRO A 768 -14.50 21.68 -15.32
C PRO A 768 -15.67 21.38 -16.28
N PHE A 769 -15.38 21.32 -17.58
CA PHE A 769 -16.36 20.97 -18.60
C PHE A 769 -15.95 19.74 -19.40
N ARG A 770 -16.95 18.98 -19.85
CA ARG A 770 -16.76 17.84 -20.76
C ARG A 770 -16.97 18.26 -22.22
N PHE A 771 -17.95 19.10 -22.45
CA PHE A 771 -18.34 19.55 -23.78
C PHE A 771 -17.83 20.96 -24.01
N PHE A 772 -17.26 21.20 -25.18
CA PHE A 772 -16.83 22.53 -25.62
C PHE A 772 -17.42 22.83 -26.98
N ARG A 773 -17.95 24.03 -27.17
CA ARG A 773 -18.55 24.46 -28.43
C ARG A 773 -18.01 25.81 -28.83
N VAL A 774 -17.72 25.96 -30.13
CA VAL A 774 -17.47 27.26 -30.74
C VAL A 774 -18.70 27.61 -31.57
N LEU A 775 -19.36 28.70 -31.23
CA LEU A 775 -20.64 29.11 -31.79
C LEU A 775 -20.51 30.43 -32.54
N LEU A 776 -20.79 30.42 -33.85
CA LEU A 776 -20.89 31.63 -34.65
C LEU A 776 -22.19 32.37 -34.31
N THR A 777 -22.09 33.61 -33.84
CA THR A 777 -23.22 34.43 -33.36
C THR A 777 -23.62 35.54 -34.33
N ALA A 778 -22.78 35.88 -35.30
CA ALA A 778 -23.09 36.84 -36.35
C ALA A 778 -22.55 36.39 -37.72
N PRO A 779 -23.04 36.95 -38.84
CA PRO A 779 -22.51 36.69 -40.17
C PRO A 779 -21.00 36.87 -40.28
N THR A 780 -20.36 35.95 -41.00
CA THR A 780 -18.97 36.03 -41.45
C THR A 780 -18.79 37.11 -42.53
N THR A 781 -17.55 37.31 -42.99
CA THR A 781 -17.25 38.27 -44.07
C THR A 781 -17.76 37.86 -45.46
N ASP A 782 -18.29 36.64 -45.64
CA ASP A 782 -18.83 36.20 -46.94
C ASP A 782 -20.31 36.57 -47.06
N ALA A 783 -20.64 37.42 -48.04
CA ALA A 783 -22.01 37.79 -48.33
C ALA A 783 -22.85 36.65 -48.95
N SER A 784 -22.20 35.66 -49.57
CA SER A 784 -22.89 34.58 -50.29
C SER A 784 -23.34 33.47 -49.33
N ASN A 785 -22.48 33.08 -48.39
CA ASN A 785 -22.77 32.08 -47.37
C ASN A 785 -22.40 32.63 -45.98
N PRO A 786 -23.16 33.62 -45.48
CA PRO A 786 -22.79 34.38 -44.28
C PRO A 786 -22.64 33.53 -43.02
N TRP A 787 -23.26 32.36 -42.97
CA TRP A 787 -23.30 31.51 -41.78
C TRP A 787 -22.47 30.23 -41.91
N ASN A 788 -21.57 30.13 -42.89
CA ASN A 788 -20.63 29.02 -42.93
C ASN A 788 -19.46 29.27 -41.97
N PHE A 789 -19.30 28.40 -40.98
CA PHE A 789 -18.21 28.48 -40.03
C PHE A 789 -17.00 27.66 -40.52
N CYS A 790 -16.07 28.33 -41.18
CA CYS A 790 -14.98 27.74 -41.96
C CYS A 790 -13.66 27.56 -41.17
N ILE A 791 -13.62 26.56 -40.28
CA ILE A 791 -12.40 26.16 -39.55
C ILE A 791 -11.97 24.74 -39.89
N CYS A 792 -10.66 24.49 -39.86
CA CYS A 792 -10.06 23.18 -40.16
C CYS A 792 -9.15 22.64 -39.04
N TYR A 793 -9.03 23.34 -37.92
CA TYR A 793 -8.32 22.87 -36.73
C TYR A 793 -8.94 23.51 -35.47
N LEU A 794 -9.00 22.72 -34.40
CA LEU A 794 -9.32 23.16 -33.05
C LEU A 794 -8.38 22.43 -32.09
N GLU A 795 -7.92 23.11 -31.04
CA GLU A 795 -7.18 22.51 -29.93
C GLU A 795 -7.52 23.23 -28.63
N LEU A 796 -7.55 22.47 -27.53
CA LEU A 796 -7.92 22.96 -26.19
C LEU A 796 -6.76 22.75 -25.22
N TYR A 797 -6.62 23.67 -24.27
CA TYR A 797 -5.52 23.66 -23.29
C TYR A 797 -6.04 23.99 -21.91
N GLY A 798 -5.35 23.49 -20.88
CA GLY A 798 -5.71 23.72 -19.49
C GLY A 798 -5.45 22.51 -18.62
N TYR A 799 -6.24 22.37 -17.55
CA TYR A 799 -6.13 21.27 -16.61
C TYR A 799 -7.10 20.15 -17.00
N PHE A 800 -6.55 19.03 -17.48
CA PHE A 800 -7.29 17.89 -18.05
C PHE A 800 -7.31 16.68 -17.11
N HIS A 801 -8.50 16.18 -16.75
CA HIS A 801 -8.69 14.98 -15.92
C HIS A 801 -8.77 13.72 -16.77
#